data_AF-A0AAD9W712-F1
#
_entry.id   AF-A0AAD9W712-F1
#
_cell.length_a   1.000
_cell.length_b   1.000
_cell.length_c   1.000
_cell.angle_alpha   90.00
_cell.angle_beta   90.00
_cell.angle_gamma   90.00
#
_symmetry.space_group_name_H-M   'P 1'
#
loop_
_entity.id
_entity.type
_entity.pdbx_description
1 polymer ?
#
loop_
_entity_poly.entity_id
_entity_poly.type
_entity_poly.pdbx_seq_one_letter_code
_entity_poly.pdbx_strand_id
1 'polypeptide(L)'
;MVLKVAVIGGGPSGLVTLKYLLEARKFFTGANIEAHLFEKAEDVGGIFSYRVYEDAELVSSKYLTTFSDFRVPEHEKDFLTPKRYVEYLKSYATRFALWDHIHLSTKVTSIRPDPTSTSQHVLTTSDAQGQVLVEHKYHAVAICSGLNQDPFIPDISGLNASLFTSDEKGQNQNPLYKPCVSNHPGIETLHAADFKTRSQFGTDKTILILGVGETAMDIAHLAITSPTKRVILCHRDGFHHAPKIIPQPYRAGGRSGGPDPNNPNKPLDCATASLFDTAYVPQVVQHGPWQWAVYDSFVTNMGWMISGTRVGFDQWVGGVSSKRLHTDSLLICKSDKAMPYISEQYRSNSRLNRWRTWLLNMELRPTGGKKIDLAPWPTHVDEEGVVHFERNERPESEKMRREKGIKPDIVIFATGYKQSFPFVPNAEAYPSLDASVTRGIFRDIDDGIAYIGFVRPAFGAIPPLAELQAQHWIYHLITSSKYRTYLSPSFKPPQRSHDAVEQYEMSYKLNCRDKDHDLAATKRGVDQESYAYQLALDMGSAPTWIHILRTFGREVFFTWALGPNFPTKFRIVGPWANEDTPHEAARLMRADGELGKLVGRTGGAVFFFTYTLIPLIIFAPISIFINTLNWLLMTQRSEGRSFLIMDRLPTHASGATIWALAALLIFSVLRCLYNVFLHPLRNFPGPLKNRASGLPNVVSMLRGKWTAELLPLVEKYGPVVRIRPDELLFTHPDAWKDIYSHQNGAVVKGEEFGKFELFYQTRGVTPSLLGETRGNHALIRRQLSHGFSDRTLRDQESIVKGYVDLLIQQLRERCIPVNKTDSEKEKLLPSKTAFDLRHWYNFTTFDIIGDMAFGEPFGSLETGQESELVKNIERGLASQPIGTAMKLLGLGRMISWIAGRNSKFRRINGQKTAEKLRRRMGLNVERPDLIEPLLRKQEELNMPFERLRANAGLLVIAGSETTATLLSGVTYLLLTNAECLRKVTEEVRSAFKSEHEITFSSVQNLSYMLACLREALRCYPPVAGPLPRVVPKGGANVAGYFVPENTVVSVAQWPMNHSARNFSEPFSFKPERFLAPESFPGDILEAVQPFSMGPRDCIGKNLAYSEMRTILARLLFNFDIELVDPKKDWLDQKVFFLWTKLPLNVYLTPVR
;
A
#
# COMPACT_ATOMS: atom_id res chain seq x y z
N MET A 1 48.87 14.34 11.51
CA MET A 1 48.60 12.92 11.76
C MET A 1 47.74 12.40 10.61
N VAL A 2 48.05 11.20 10.12
CA VAL A 2 47.39 10.58 8.96
C VAL A 2 47.16 9.10 9.29
N LEU A 3 45.95 8.61 9.05
CA LEU A 3 45.61 7.20 9.27
C LEU A 3 46.12 6.37 8.09
N LYS A 4 47.14 5.54 8.32
CA LYS A 4 47.69 4.61 7.32
C LYS A 4 46.95 3.27 7.29
N VAL A 5 46.47 2.84 6.13
CA VAL A 5 45.71 1.60 5.93
C VAL A 5 46.30 0.75 4.79
N ALA A 6 46.46 -0.55 5.01
CA ALA A 6 46.85 -1.48 3.95
C ALA A 6 45.65 -2.24 3.40
N VAL A 7 45.63 -2.50 2.09
CA VAL A 7 44.65 -3.35 1.41
C VAL A 7 45.37 -4.50 0.74
N ILE A 8 44.93 -5.74 0.94
CA ILE A 8 45.61 -6.94 0.43
C ILE A 8 44.74 -7.62 -0.62
N GLY A 9 45.17 -7.59 -1.88
CA GLY A 9 44.49 -8.17 -3.04
C GLY A 9 43.85 -7.12 -3.96
N GLY A 10 44.17 -7.16 -5.26
CA GLY A 10 43.73 -6.28 -6.35
C GLY A 10 42.51 -6.80 -7.13
N GLY A 11 41.64 -7.56 -6.46
CA GLY A 11 40.33 -7.95 -7.00
C GLY A 11 39.27 -6.85 -6.82
N PRO A 12 37.99 -7.09 -7.20
CA PRO A 12 36.92 -6.10 -7.06
C PRO A 12 36.76 -5.59 -5.62
N SER A 13 36.84 -6.47 -4.61
CA SER A 13 36.75 -6.09 -3.19
C SER A 13 37.87 -5.15 -2.75
N GLY A 14 39.09 -5.38 -3.21
CA GLY A 14 40.25 -4.55 -2.85
C GLY A 14 40.21 -3.19 -3.54
N LEU A 15 39.88 -3.16 -4.84
CA LEU A 15 39.77 -1.92 -5.59
C LEU A 15 38.71 -0.97 -5.01
N VAL A 16 37.52 -1.49 -4.67
CA VAL A 16 36.46 -0.66 -4.06
C VAL A 16 36.83 -0.22 -2.65
N THR A 17 37.50 -1.08 -1.87
CA THR A 17 38.00 -0.72 -0.52
C THR A 17 39.03 0.40 -0.59
N LEU A 18 40.02 0.27 -1.48
CA LEU A 18 41.04 1.31 -1.71
C LEU A 18 40.40 2.63 -2.12
N LYS A 19 39.44 2.60 -3.05
CA LYS A 19 38.71 3.78 -3.50
C LYS A 19 38.04 4.51 -2.34
N TYR A 20 37.25 3.82 -1.51
CA TYR A 20 36.55 4.46 -0.40
C TYR A 20 37.48 4.95 0.72
N LEU A 21 38.63 4.31 0.92
CA LEU A 21 39.67 4.81 1.83
C LEU A 21 40.26 6.15 1.33
N LEU A 22 40.66 6.21 0.05
CA LEU A 22 41.27 7.41 -0.54
C LEU A 22 40.27 8.57 -0.68
N GLU A 23 39.00 8.25 -0.95
CA GLU A 23 37.94 9.24 -1.06
C GLU A 23 37.28 9.61 0.28
N ALA A 24 37.65 8.99 1.40
CA ALA A 24 37.04 9.27 2.71
C ALA A 24 37.01 10.77 3.03
N ARG A 25 38.07 11.51 2.70
CA ARG A 25 38.13 12.98 2.88
C ARG A 25 37.07 13.77 2.10
N LYS A 26 36.53 13.23 1.01
CA LYS A 26 35.45 13.85 0.21
C LYS A 26 34.11 13.79 0.92
N PHE A 27 33.90 12.78 1.77
CA PHE A 27 32.67 12.55 2.51
C PHE A 27 32.77 13.00 3.96
N PHE A 28 33.98 12.91 4.55
CA PHE A 28 34.23 13.28 5.93
C PHE A 28 35.35 14.32 6.01
N THR A 29 34.98 15.57 6.30
CA THR A 29 35.94 16.66 6.45
C THR A 29 36.95 16.30 7.56
N GLY A 30 38.25 16.33 7.24
CA GLY A 30 39.32 16.02 8.18
C GLY A 30 39.69 14.53 8.32
N ALA A 31 39.04 13.62 7.58
CA ALA A 31 39.39 12.20 7.53
C ALA A 31 40.56 11.94 6.56
N ASN A 32 41.78 12.29 6.99
CA ASN A 32 42.99 12.08 6.20
C ASN A 32 43.47 10.63 6.32
N ILE A 33 43.25 9.84 5.26
CA ILE A 33 43.65 8.43 5.17
C ILE A 33 44.68 8.28 4.05
N GLU A 34 45.79 7.62 4.36
CA GLU A 34 46.80 7.16 3.40
C GLU A 34 46.59 5.66 3.23
N ALA A 35 46.34 5.21 2.00
CA ALA A 35 46.05 3.80 1.73
C ALA A 35 46.92 3.25 0.60
N HIS A 36 47.37 2.00 0.78
CA HIS A 36 48.17 1.26 -0.20
C HIS A 36 47.61 -0.13 -0.39
N LEU A 37 47.46 -0.55 -1.65
CA LEU A 37 47.01 -1.88 -2.02
C LEU A 37 48.19 -2.71 -2.49
N PHE A 38 48.27 -3.96 -2.03
CA PHE A 38 49.29 -4.92 -2.43
C PHE A 38 48.64 -6.08 -3.20
N GLU A 39 49.04 -6.27 -4.46
CA GLU A 39 48.61 -7.38 -5.32
C GLU A 39 49.82 -8.24 -5.68
N LYS A 40 49.68 -9.56 -5.46
CA LYS A 40 50.76 -10.52 -5.72
C LYS A 40 51.02 -10.73 -7.21
N ALA A 41 50.01 -10.48 -8.04
CA ALA A 41 50.09 -10.67 -9.48
C ALA A 41 50.55 -9.39 -10.21
N GLU A 42 50.94 -9.56 -11.47
CA GLU A 42 51.42 -8.46 -12.32
C GLU A 42 50.31 -7.48 -12.74
N ASP A 43 49.05 -7.80 -12.49
CA ASP A 43 47.90 -7.00 -12.89
C ASP A 43 46.71 -7.20 -11.93
N VAL A 44 45.73 -6.30 -12.00
CA VAL A 44 44.49 -6.35 -11.22
C VAL A 44 43.46 -7.30 -11.86
N GLY A 45 42.43 -7.65 -11.09
CA GLY A 45 41.28 -8.45 -11.55
C GLY A 45 41.15 -9.82 -10.88
N GLY A 46 42.20 -10.30 -10.21
CA GLY A 46 42.16 -11.50 -9.38
C GLY A 46 41.67 -12.73 -10.15
N ILE A 47 40.64 -13.42 -9.60
CA ILE A 47 40.11 -14.65 -10.20
C ILE A 47 39.63 -14.49 -11.65
N PHE A 48 39.13 -13.31 -12.00
CA PHE A 48 38.60 -13.00 -13.32
C PHE A 48 39.69 -12.81 -14.39
N SER A 49 40.97 -12.76 -13.98
CA SER A 49 42.12 -12.77 -14.87
C SER A 49 42.75 -14.17 -14.93
N TYR A 50 43.00 -14.80 -13.76
CA TYR A 50 43.89 -15.96 -13.68
C TYR A 50 43.18 -17.34 -13.64
N ARG A 51 41.90 -17.41 -13.27
CA ARG A 51 41.16 -18.68 -13.07
C ARG A 51 39.95 -18.82 -14.01
N VAL A 52 40.08 -18.27 -15.21
CA VAL A 52 39.05 -18.27 -16.26
C VAL A 52 39.28 -19.43 -17.22
N TYR A 53 38.19 -19.90 -17.84
CA TYR A 53 38.16 -20.90 -18.90
C TYR A 53 37.40 -20.38 -20.13
N GLU A 54 37.52 -21.08 -21.25
CA GLU A 54 36.85 -20.81 -22.51
C GLU A 54 35.32 -20.66 -22.33
N ASP A 55 34.70 -19.70 -23.03
CA ASP A 55 33.27 -19.38 -22.95
C ASP A 55 32.75 -19.01 -21.54
N ALA A 56 33.64 -18.74 -20.57
CA ALA A 56 33.25 -18.33 -19.23
C ALA A 56 32.46 -17.01 -19.27
N GLU A 57 31.44 -16.94 -18.45
CA GLU A 57 30.54 -15.80 -18.34
C GLU A 57 30.20 -15.59 -16.86
N LEU A 58 30.02 -14.34 -16.46
CA LEU A 58 29.53 -14.02 -15.13
C LEU A 58 28.11 -14.59 -14.94
N VAL A 59 27.84 -15.03 -13.72
CA VAL A 59 26.56 -15.63 -13.32
C VAL A 59 25.59 -14.58 -12.81
N SER A 60 26.12 -13.47 -12.33
CA SER A 60 25.33 -12.31 -11.90
C SER A 60 25.34 -11.25 -12.99
N SER A 61 24.23 -10.55 -13.10
CA SER A 61 24.05 -9.53 -14.13
C SER A 61 24.92 -8.30 -13.86
N LYS A 62 25.19 -7.50 -14.89
CA LYS A 62 25.93 -6.23 -14.80
C LYS A 62 25.30 -5.28 -13.77
N TYR A 63 23.99 -5.35 -13.58
CA TYR A 63 23.26 -4.48 -12.66
C TYR A 63 23.66 -4.69 -11.19
N LEU A 64 23.95 -5.94 -10.82
CA LEU A 64 24.39 -6.35 -9.48
C LEU A 64 25.87 -6.75 -9.41
N THR A 65 26.66 -6.54 -10.45
CA THR A 65 28.12 -6.82 -10.42
C THR A 65 28.96 -5.55 -10.52
N THR A 66 28.33 -4.42 -10.84
CA THR A 66 28.99 -3.11 -10.95
C THR A 66 28.79 -2.29 -9.68
N PHE A 67 29.68 -1.33 -9.46
CA PHE A 67 29.70 -0.49 -8.27
C PHE A 67 28.65 0.62 -8.37
N SER A 68 28.31 1.20 -7.23
CA SER A 68 27.19 2.14 -7.11
C SER A 68 27.40 3.47 -7.84
N ASP A 69 28.66 3.85 -8.10
CA ASP A 69 29.09 5.12 -8.68
C ASP A 69 29.83 5.00 -10.01
N PHE A 70 29.97 3.77 -10.53
CA PHE A 70 30.57 3.51 -11.83
C PHE A 70 29.88 2.32 -12.49
N ARG A 71 29.07 2.61 -13.51
CA ARG A 71 28.20 1.63 -14.17
C ARG A 71 28.81 1.16 -15.48
N VAL A 72 28.55 -0.09 -15.84
CA VAL A 72 28.91 -0.63 -17.16
C VAL A 72 27.99 -0.03 -18.23
N PRO A 73 28.50 0.28 -19.44
CA PRO A 73 27.69 0.83 -20.52
C PRO A 73 26.41 0.02 -20.84
N GLU A 74 25.34 0.71 -21.22
CA GLU A 74 24.04 0.08 -21.49
C GLU A 74 24.08 -0.95 -22.64
N HIS A 75 24.92 -0.74 -23.65
CA HIS A 75 25.03 -1.60 -24.84
C HIS A 75 25.72 -2.95 -24.58
N GLU A 76 26.39 -3.13 -23.45
CA GLU A 76 26.99 -4.41 -23.07
C GLU A 76 25.92 -5.45 -22.70
N LYS A 77 26.25 -6.73 -22.88
CA LYS A 77 25.36 -7.83 -22.48
C LYS A 77 25.08 -7.80 -20.99
N ASP A 78 23.90 -8.29 -20.58
CA ASP A 78 23.52 -8.36 -19.17
C ASP A 78 24.49 -9.21 -18.35
N PHE A 79 25.07 -10.26 -18.94
CA PHE A 79 26.09 -11.11 -18.31
C PHE A 79 27.41 -10.91 -19.06
N LEU A 80 28.39 -10.36 -18.36
CA LEU A 80 29.69 -10.02 -18.94
C LEU A 80 30.57 -11.27 -19.06
N THR A 81 31.54 -11.22 -19.98
CA THR A 81 32.68 -12.15 -19.92
C THR A 81 33.67 -11.69 -18.84
N PRO A 82 34.46 -12.59 -18.24
CA PRO A 82 35.50 -12.21 -17.28
C PRO A 82 36.47 -11.16 -17.84
N LYS A 83 36.84 -11.29 -19.12
CA LYS A 83 37.68 -10.30 -19.82
C LYS A 83 37.07 -8.90 -19.79
N ARG A 84 35.79 -8.76 -20.18
CA ARG A 84 35.09 -7.47 -20.15
C ARG A 84 34.95 -6.91 -18.74
N TYR A 85 34.76 -7.77 -17.75
CA TYR A 85 34.70 -7.34 -16.36
C TYR A 85 36.05 -6.85 -15.83
N VAL A 86 37.17 -7.46 -16.21
CA VAL A 86 38.52 -6.95 -15.89
C VAL A 86 38.77 -5.60 -16.56
N GLU A 87 38.36 -5.41 -17.82
CA GLU A 87 38.42 -4.11 -18.50
C GLU A 87 37.62 -3.02 -17.74
N TYR A 88 36.45 -3.37 -17.22
CA TYR A 88 35.65 -2.50 -16.34
C TYR A 88 36.41 -2.16 -15.04
N LEU A 89 37.03 -3.14 -14.38
CA LEU A 89 37.81 -2.90 -13.15
C LEU A 89 39.03 -2.00 -13.38
N LYS A 90 39.72 -2.15 -14.52
CA LYS A 90 40.81 -1.25 -14.93
C LYS A 90 40.30 0.16 -15.22
N SER A 91 39.15 0.27 -15.87
CA SER A 91 38.48 1.55 -16.12
C SER A 91 38.07 2.22 -14.79
N TYR A 92 37.60 1.44 -13.81
CA TYR A 92 37.32 1.92 -12.46
C TYR A 92 38.58 2.45 -11.77
N ALA A 93 39.66 1.67 -11.75
CA ALA A 93 40.93 2.10 -11.15
C ALA A 93 41.49 3.37 -11.81
N THR A 94 41.33 3.50 -13.13
CA THR A 94 41.74 4.70 -13.88
C THR A 94 40.84 5.89 -13.55
N ARG A 95 39.51 5.71 -13.53
CA ARG A 95 38.52 6.77 -13.25
C ARG A 95 38.74 7.42 -11.89
N PHE A 96 39.12 6.62 -10.90
CA PHE A 96 39.33 7.05 -9.51
C PHE A 96 40.81 7.25 -9.14
N ALA A 97 41.72 7.24 -10.13
CA ALA A 97 43.17 7.46 -9.94
C ALA A 97 43.79 6.55 -8.86
N LEU A 98 43.47 5.25 -8.88
CA LEU A 98 43.93 4.28 -7.88
C LEU A 98 45.34 3.73 -8.15
N TRP A 99 45.83 3.83 -9.39
CA TRP A 99 47.06 3.16 -9.84
C TRP A 99 48.31 3.53 -9.02
N ASP A 100 48.46 4.79 -8.64
CA ASP A 100 49.59 5.28 -7.83
C ASP A 100 49.61 4.70 -6.41
N HIS A 101 48.51 4.08 -5.98
CA HIS A 101 48.34 3.47 -4.67
C HIS A 101 48.36 1.94 -4.73
N ILE A 102 48.53 1.34 -5.92
CA ILE A 102 48.54 -0.11 -6.13
C ILE A 102 49.96 -0.59 -6.39
N HIS A 103 50.47 -1.43 -5.50
CA HIS A 103 51.73 -2.14 -5.63
C HIS A 103 51.48 -3.51 -6.24
N LEU A 104 51.69 -3.62 -7.55
CA LEU A 104 51.64 -4.87 -8.30
C LEU A 104 52.88 -5.73 -8.04
N SER A 105 52.80 -7.03 -8.35
CA SER A 105 53.89 -7.99 -8.16
C SER A 105 54.48 -7.99 -6.73
N THR A 106 53.65 -7.64 -5.75
CA THR A 106 54.05 -7.47 -4.34
C THR A 106 53.20 -8.38 -3.47
N LYS A 107 53.78 -9.51 -3.05
CA LYS A 107 53.10 -10.52 -2.25
C LYS A 107 53.24 -10.21 -0.76
N VAL A 108 52.13 -10.16 -0.03
CA VAL A 108 52.18 -10.14 1.45
C VAL A 108 52.49 -11.54 1.96
N THR A 109 53.58 -11.68 2.71
CA THR A 109 54.07 -12.96 3.27
C THR A 109 53.70 -13.13 4.73
N SER A 110 53.59 -12.03 5.48
CA SER A 110 53.21 -12.05 6.89
C SER A 110 52.54 -10.74 7.33
N ILE A 111 51.64 -10.83 8.30
CA ILE A 111 51.03 -9.71 9.02
C ILE A 111 51.15 -10.02 10.51
N ARG A 112 51.59 -9.07 11.32
CA ARG A 112 51.66 -9.26 12.78
C ARG A 112 51.39 -7.96 13.54
N PRO A 113 50.97 -8.01 14.82
CA PRO A 113 50.96 -6.83 15.66
C PRO A 113 52.38 -6.23 15.76
N ASP A 114 52.48 -4.91 15.83
CA ASP A 114 53.77 -4.27 16.12
C ASP A 114 54.16 -4.54 17.59
N PRO A 115 55.30 -5.18 17.86
CA PRO A 115 55.74 -5.45 19.24
C PRO A 115 56.02 -4.18 20.05
N THR A 116 56.21 -3.04 19.36
CA THR A 116 56.51 -1.74 19.98
C THR A 116 55.28 -0.83 20.11
N SER A 117 54.15 -1.18 19.50
CA SER A 117 52.93 -0.38 19.51
C SER A 117 51.67 -1.24 19.41
N THR A 118 50.78 -1.11 20.39
CA THR A 118 49.46 -1.77 20.39
C THR A 118 48.48 -1.21 19.33
N SER A 119 48.91 -0.18 18.58
CA SER A 119 48.07 0.55 17.62
C SER A 119 48.52 0.41 16.16
N GLN A 120 49.48 -0.47 15.87
CA GLN A 120 49.99 -0.68 14.52
C GLN A 120 50.20 -2.17 14.19
N HIS A 121 50.19 -2.47 12.90
CA HIS A 121 50.45 -3.77 12.31
C HIS A 121 51.65 -3.67 11.38
N VAL A 122 52.50 -4.70 11.42
CA VAL A 122 53.65 -4.84 10.53
C VAL A 122 53.28 -5.80 9.42
N LEU A 123 53.31 -5.31 8.18
CA LEU A 123 53.14 -6.08 6.95
C LEU A 123 54.50 -6.40 6.35
N THR A 124 54.82 -7.67 6.16
CA THR A 124 56.00 -8.10 5.42
C THR A 124 55.59 -8.42 3.98
N THR A 125 56.27 -7.78 3.03
CA THR A 125 56.03 -7.94 1.58
C THR A 125 57.24 -8.56 0.90
N SER A 126 57.02 -9.37 -0.14
CA SER A 126 58.05 -9.89 -1.03
C SER A 126 57.78 -9.49 -2.48
N ASP A 127 58.83 -9.29 -3.26
CA ASP A 127 58.75 -9.16 -4.72
C ASP A 127 58.34 -10.50 -5.39
N ALA A 128 58.18 -10.46 -6.72
CA ALA A 128 57.80 -11.61 -7.54
C ALA A 128 58.82 -12.77 -7.48
N GLN A 129 60.08 -12.49 -7.13
CA GLN A 129 61.17 -13.46 -7.02
C GLN A 129 61.36 -13.99 -5.58
N GLY A 130 60.62 -13.45 -4.61
CA GLY A 130 60.67 -13.84 -3.21
C GLY A 130 61.89 -13.35 -2.44
N GLN A 131 62.69 -12.41 -2.98
CA GLN A 131 63.99 -12.03 -2.43
C GLN A 131 63.97 -10.83 -1.47
N VAL A 132 63.03 -9.89 -1.62
CA VAL A 132 63.05 -8.63 -0.86
C VAL A 132 61.93 -8.58 0.20
N LEU A 133 62.26 -8.76 1.48
CA LEU A 133 61.31 -8.62 2.60
C LEU A 133 61.28 -7.16 3.12
N VAL A 134 60.38 -6.33 2.60
CA VAL A 134 60.15 -4.98 3.17
C VAL A 134 59.05 -5.04 4.22
N GLU A 135 59.34 -4.52 5.41
CA GLU A 135 58.36 -4.33 6.48
C GLU A 135 57.71 -2.94 6.37
N HIS A 136 56.38 -2.92 6.35
CA HIS A 136 55.57 -1.70 6.30
C HIS A 136 54.71 -1.61 7.56
N LYS A 137 54.58 -0.42 8.15
CA LYS A 137 53.74 -0.19 9.33
C LYS A 137 52.44 0.50 8.96
N TYR A 138 51.32 -0.10 9.37
CA TYR A 138 49.96 0.38 9.13
C TYR A 138 49.14 0.40 10.41
N HIS A 139 48.15 1.27 10.49
CA HIS A 139 47.24 1.32 11.66
C HIS A 139 46.07 0.34 11.50
N ALA A 140 45.68 0.04 10.26
CA ALA A 140 44.60 -0.90 9.95
C ALA A 140 44.88 -1.66 8.65
N VAL A 141 44.28 -2.83 8.47
CA VAL A 141 44.48 -3.72 7.31
C VAL A 141 43.14 -4.30 6.84
N ALA A 142 42.85 -4.14 5.55
CA ALA A 142 41.75 -4.81 4.86
C ALA A 142 42.27 -6.00 4.04
N ILE A 143 41.88 -7.20 4.43
CA ILE A 143 42.16 -8.43 3.69
C ILE A 143 41.07 -8.59 2.63
N CYS A 144 41.46 -8.56 1.36
CA CYS A 144 40.58 -8.59 0.18
C CYS A 144 41.02 -9.65 -0.85
N SER A 145 41.86 -10.61 -0.45
CA SER A 145 42.51 -11.59 -1.34
C SER A 145 41.55 -12.61 -1.98
N GLY A 146 40.27 -12.59 -1.63
CA GLY A 146 39.22 -13.42 -2.24
C GLY A 146 39.23 -14.89 -1.79
N LEU A 147 38.11 -15.57 -2.05
CA LEU A 147 37.83 -16.93 -1.55
C LEU A 147 38.49 -18.06 -2.35
N ASN A 148 39.05 -17.77 -3.52
CA ASN A 148 39.36 -18.77 -4.55
C ASN A 148 40.86 -18.82 -4.86
N GLN A 149 41.68 -18.99 -3.81
CA GLN A 149 43.13 -19.01 -3.93
C GLN A 149 43.66 -20.45 -4.02
N ASP A 150 43.37 -21.26 -2.99
CA ASP A 150 43.94 -22.59 -2.81
C ASP A 150 42.91 -23.69 -3.14
N PRO A 151 43.10 -24.49 -4.21
CA PRO A 151 42.19 -25.57 -4.58
C PRO A 151 41.88 -26.54 -3.42
N PHE A 152 40.60 -26.92 -3.26
CA PHE A 152 40.20 -27.95 -2.30
C PHE A 152 40.06 -29.29 -3.02
N ILE A 153 41.06 -30.16 -2.91
CA ILE A 153 40.97 -31.53 -3.43
C ILE A 153 40.51 -32.45 -2.29
N PRO A 154 39.33 -33.10 -2.40
CA PRO A 154 38.86 -34.06 -1.41
C PRO A 154 39.69 -35.35 -1.49
N ASP A 155 39.90 -35.98 -0.34
CA ASP A 155 40.49 -37.31 -0.27
C ASP A 155 39.47 -38.34 -0.78
N ILE A 156 39.81 -39.04 -1.87
CA ILE A 156 39.03 -40.15 -2.41
C ILE A 156 39.98 -41.31 -2.66
N SER A 157 39.77 -42.42 -1.94
CA SER A 157 40.54 -43.65 -2.08
C SER A 157 40.63 -44.08 -3.55
N GLY A 158 41.84 -44.33 -4.04
CA GLY A 158 42.12 -44.70 -5.44
C GLY A 158 42.34 -43.54 -6.42
N LEU A 159 42.06 -42.28 -6.05
CA LEU A 159 42.24 -41.09 -6.90
C LEU A 159 43.28 -40.09 -6.39
N ASN A 160 43.76 -40.24 -5.15
CA ASN A 160 44.59 -39.20 -4.52
C ASN A 160 45.86 -38.88 -5.33
N ALA A 161 46.11 -37.59 -5.51
CA ALA A 161 47.32 -37.01 -6.08
C ALA A 161 48.08 -36.28 -4.96
N SER A 162 49.40 -36.46 -4.87
CA SER A 162 50.24 -35.60 -4.03
C SER A 162 50.42 -34.24 -4.73
N LEU A 163 50.11 -33.14 -4.05
CA LEU A 163 50.31 -31.77 -4.57
C LEU A 163 51.72 -31.21 -4.29
N PHE A 164 52.60 -31.99 -3.65
CA PHE A 164 53.95 -31.56 -3.31
C PHE A 164 54.93 -32.72 -3.45
N THR A 165 55.66 -32.80 -4.56
CA THR A 165 57.02 -33.36 -4.54
C THR A 165 57.97 -32.20 -4.29
N SER A 166 58.60 -32.19 -3.11
CA SER A 166 59.78 -31.35 -2.88
C SER A 166 60.94 -31.93 -3.66
N ASP A 167 61.41 -31.21 -4.67
CA ASP A 167 62.67 -31.53 -5.36
C ASP A 167 63.82 -31.34 -4.35
N GLU A 168 64.78 -32.28 -4.29
CA GLU A 168 65.90 -32.34 -3.32
C GLU A 168 66.86 -31.12 -3.32
N LYS A 169 66.56 -30.03 -4.03
CA LYS A 169 67.43 -28.84 -4.15
C LYS A 169 66.79 -27.49 -3.84
N GLY A 170 65.57 -27.43 -3.30
CA GLY A 170 65.06 -26.23 -2.60
C GLY A 170 65.04 -24.91 -3.40
N GLN A 171 65.02 -24.95 -4.74
CA GLN A 171 64.90 -23.74 -5.56
C GLN A 171 63.52 -23.69 -6.22
N ASN A 172 62.66 -22.80 -5.72
CA ASN A 172 61.40 -22.45 -6.36
C ASN A 172 61.69 -21.68 -7.66
N GLN A 173 61.73 -22.38 -8.79
CA GLN A 173 61.61 -21.76 -10.11
C GLN A 173 60.29 -22.16 -10.77
N ASN A 174 59.46 -21.13 -11.00
CA ASN A 174 58.31 -21.05 -11.91
C ASN A 174 57.02 -21.85 -11.56
N PRO A 175 55.94 -21.21 -11.05
CA PRO A 175 54.68 -21.88 -10.72
C PRO A 175 53.72 -21.93 -11.92
N LEU A 176 54.23 -22.27 -13.12
CA LEU A 176 53.38 -22.67 -14.23
C LEU A 176 52.94 -24.13 -14.02
N TYR A 177 51.83 -24.27 -13.28
CA TYR A 177 50.81 -25.32 -13.38
C TYR A 177 51.28 -26.70 -13.90
N LYS A 178 51.77 -27.56 -13.01
CA LYS A 178 51.92 -29.00 -13.29
C LYS A 178 50.61 -29.76 -13.02
N PRO A 179 50.28 -30.83 -13.78
CA PRO A 179 49.07 -31.64 -13.58
C PRO A 179 49.02 -32.32 -12.22
N CYS A 180 47.83 -32.51 -11.67
CA CYS A 180 47.61 -33.47 -10.59
C CYS A 180 47.86 -34.88 -11.16
N VAL A 181 48.97 -35.52 -10.78
CA VAL A 181 49.24 -36.90 -11.16
C VAL A 181 48.41 -37.81 -10.27
N SER A 182 47.41 -38.46 -10.88
CA SER A 182 46.61 -39.50 -10.22
C SER A 182 47.51 -40.65 -9.76
N ASN A 183 47.22 -41.23 -8.60
CA ASN A 183 47.84 -42.51 -8.21
C ASN A 183 47.39 -43.70 -9.11
N HIS A 184 46.34 -43.54 -9.91
CA HIS A 184 45.89 -44.56 -10.87
C HIS A 184 46.44 -44.27 -12.28
N PRO A 185 47.21 -45.20 -12.91
CA PRO A 185 47.97 -44.94 -14.13
C PRO A 185 47.11 -44.64 -15.38
N GLY A 186 45.81 -44.97 -15.35
CA GLY A 186 44.87 -44.76 -16.46
C GLY A 186 43.89 -43.60 -16.31
N ILE A 187 43.95 -42.81 -15.22
CA ILE A 187 42.98 -41.72 -14.96
C ILE A 187 43.73 -40.39 -14.86
N GLU A 188 43.37 -39.43 -15.69
CA GLU A 188 43.89 -38.06 -15.60
C GLU A 188 43.09 -37.26 -14.58
N THR A 189 43.76 -36.51 -13.69
CA THR A 189 43.06 -35.63 -12.74
C THR A 189 43.40 -34.16 -12.95
N LEU A 190 42.40 -33.30 -12.86
CA LEU A 190 42.57 -31.85 -12.93
C LEU A 190 41.62 -31.13 -11.97
N HIS A 191 42.06 -30.05 -11.35
CA HIS A 191 41.16 -29.17 -10.64
C HIS A 191 40.54 -28.15 -11.61
N ALA A 192 39.32 -27.71 -11.37
CA ALA A 192 38.63 -26.73 -12.21
C ALA A 192 39.39 -25.38 -12.34
N ALA A 193 40.36 -25.13 -11.45
CA ALA A 193 41.24 -23.98 -11.50
C ALA A 193 42.27 -24.03 -12.66
N ASP A 194 42.59 -25.24 -13.10
CA ASP A 194 43.60 -25.56 -14.12
C ASP A 194 42.94 -25.90 -15.48
N PHE A 195 41.61 -26.05 -15.49
CA PHE A 195 40.82 -26.15 -16.71
C PHE A 195 40.76 -24.78 -17.42
N LYS A 196 41.14 -24.74 -18.70
CA LYS A 196 41.19 -23.53 -19.54
C LYS A 196 40.41 -23.68 -20.84
N THR A 197 40.47 -24.84 -21.50
CA THR A 197 39.94 -25.00 -22.87
C THR A 197 39.34 -26.38 -23.10
N ARG A 198 38.45 -26.48 -24.10
CA ARG A 198 37.81 -27.75 -24.48
C ARG A 198 38.78 -28.83 -24.93
N SER A 199 39.97 -28.47 -25.44
CA SER A 199 40.97 -29.44 -25.89
C SER A 199 41.47 -30.35 -24.78
N GLN A 200 41.39 -29.90 -23.52
CA GLN A 200 41.77 -30.71 -22.34
C GLN A 200 40.83 -31.91 -22.12
N PHE A 201 39.63 -31.94 -22.72
CA PHE A 201 38.75 -33.11 -22.64
C PHE A 201 39.17 -34.27 -23.55
N GLY A 202 39.95 -34.00 -24.61
CA GLY A 202 40.24 -34.98 -25.66
C GLY A 202 39.01 -35.44 -26.45
N THR A 203 39.18 -36.53 -27.21
CA THR A 203 38.13 -37.16 -28.03
C THR A 203 37.76 -38.54 -27.48
N ASP A 204 36.49 -38.88 -27.50
CA ASP A 204 35.92 -40.17 -27.06
C ASP A 204 36.28 -40.58 -25.62
N LYS A 205 36.54 -39.59 -24.75
CA LYS A 205 36.81 -39.79 -23.32
C LYS A 205 35.54 -39.69 -22.46
N THR A 206 35.54 -40.43 -21.35
CA THR A 206 34.55 -40.37 -20.26
C THR A 206 35.02 -39.38 -19.20
N ILE A 207 34.24 -38.33 -18.98
CA ILE A 207 34.57 -37.24 -18.06
C ILE A 207 33.73 -37.36 -16.80
N LEU A 208 34.39 -37.41 -15.64
CA LEU A 208 33.76 -37.38 -14.31
C LEU A 208 34.03 -36.05 -13.64
N ILE A 209 32.99 -35.28 -13.35
CA ILE A 209 33.08 -33.97 -12.72
C ILE A 209 32.58 -34.09 -11.28
N LEU A 210 33.43 -33.77 -10.31
CA LEU A 210 33.12 -33.85 -8.89
C LEU A 210 32.70 -32.49 -8.34
N GLY A 211 31.41 -32.34 -8.06
CA GLY A 211 30.81 -31.12 -7.53
C GLY A 211 29.64 -30.61 -8.37
N VAL A 212 28.73 -29.89 -7.74
CA VAL A 212 27.61 -29.21 -8.40
C VAL A 212 27.55 -27.75 -7.95
N GLY A 213 27.84 -26.86 -8.88
CA GLY A 213 27.92 -25.41 -8.69
C GLY A 213 28.23 -24.77 -10.05
N GLU A 214 28.40 -23.45 -10.08
CA GLU A 214 28.48 -22.71 -11.35
C GLU A 214 29.59 -23.22 -12.27
N THR A 215 30.81 -23.33 -11.74
CA THR A 215 31.96 -23.85 -12.49
C THR A 215 31.75 -25.29 -12.96
N ALA A 216 31.16 -26.15 -12.12
CA ALA A 216 30.94 -27.55 -12.48
C ALA A 216 29.91 -27.70 -13.60
N MET A 217 28.83 -26.92 -13.54
CA MET A 217 27.77 -26.90 -14.55
C MET A 217 28.27 -26.35 -15.89
N ASP A 218 29.09 -25.30 -15.86
CA ASP A 218 29.69 -24.74 -17.07
C ASP A 218 30.67 -25.74 -17.70
N ILE A 219 31.57 -26.35 -16.92
CA ILE A 219 32.48 -27.41 -17.42
C ILE A 219 31.69 -28.61 -17.95
N ALA A 220 30.60 -29.02 -17.30
CA ALA A 220 29.76 -30.12 -17.77
C ALA A 220 29.10 -29.80 -19.12
N HIS A 221 28.68 -28.55 -19.32
CA HIS A 221 28.18 -28.08 -20.61
C HIS A 221 29.29 -28.07 -21.68
N LEU A 222 30.48 -27.58 -21.35
CA LEU A 222 31.63 -27.60 -22.27
C LEU A 222 32.01 -29.03 -22.65
N ALA A 223 31.99 -29.96 -21.70
CA ALA A 223 32.29 -31.37 -21.93
C ALA A 223 31.28 -32.02 -22.88
N ILE A 224 29.97 -31.91 -22.61
CA ILE A 224 28.94 -32.60 -23.43
C ILE A 224 28.83 -32.03 -24.85
N THR A 225 29.21 -30.76 -25.02
CA THR A 225 29.27 -30.11 -26.34
C THR A 225 30.58 -30.38 -27.08
N SER A 226 31.58 -30.95 -26.43
CA SER A 226 32.83 -31.46 -27.01
C SER A 226 32.65 -32.91 -27.50
N PRO A 227 33.58 -33.48 -28.30
CA PRO A 227 33.49 -34.86 -28.79
C PRO A 227 33.85 -35.90 -27.70
N THR A 228 33.26 -35.77 -26.51
CA THR A 228 33.40 -36.71 -25.40
C THR A 228 32.45 -37.89 -25.54
N LYS A 229 32.84 -39.07 -25.03
CA LYS A 229 32.01 -40.28 -25.02
C LYS A 229 30.84 -40.18 -24.05
N ARG A 230 31.11 -39.69 -22.84
CA ARG A 230 30.16 -39.62 -21.73
C ARG A 230 30.58 -38.56 -20.72
N VAL A 231 29.61 -37.86 -20.14
CA VAL A 231 29.83 -36.87 -19.09
C VAL A 231 28.99 -37.23 -17.87
N ILE A 232 29.65 -37.34 -16.72
CA ILE A 232 29.05 -37.69 -15.44
C ILE A 232 29.33 -36.54 -14.46
N LEU A 233 28.28 -36.03 -13.81
CA LEU A 233 28.32 -34.94 -12.85
C LEU A 233 27.92 -35.46 -11.47
N CYS A 234 28.83 -35.38 -10.51
CA CYS A 234 28.64 -35.89 -9.16
C CYS A 234 28.20 -34.79 -8.18
N HIS A 235 27.23 -35.12 -7.33
CA HIS A 235 26.77 -34.24 -6.25
C HIS A 235 26.83 -34.94 -4.90
N ARG A 236 26.84 -34.17 -3.80
CA ARG A 236 26.82 -34.71 -2.43
C ARG A 236 25.40 -34.97 -1.94
N ASP A 237 24.61 -33.92 -1.77
CA ASP A 237 23.21 -33.99 -1.31
C ASP A 237 22.26 -33.19 -2.22
N GLY A 238 22.53 -33.21 -3.51
CA GLY A 238 21.78 -32.48 -4.53
C GLY A 238 22.09 -30.99 -4.59
N PHE A 239 21.32 -30.28 -5.40
CA PHE A 239 21.43 -28.84 -5.64
C PHE A 239 20.07 -28.25 -6.04
N HIS A 240 19.91 -26.93 -5.95
CA HIS A 240 18.71 -26.23 -6.42
C HIS A 240 19.10 -25.33 -7.60
N HIS A 241 18.53 -25.60 -8.77
CA HIS A 241 18.80 -24.86 -9.99
C HIS A 241 17.78 -23.75 -10.25
N ALA A 242 18.31 -22.58 -10.61
CA ALA A 242 17.53 -21.46 -11.14
C ALA A 242 18.16 -20.89 -12.41
N PRO A 243 17.38 -20.41 -13.39
CA PRO A 243 17.94 -19.86 -14.63
C PRO A 243 18.50 -18.45 -14.42
N LYS A 244 19.55 -18.06 -15.15
CA LYS A 244 20.09 -16.68 -15.11
C LYS A 244 19.03 -15.61 -15.44
N ILE A 245 18.17 -15.90 -16.39
CA ILE A 245 17.07 -15.05 -16.84
C ILE A 245 15.78 -15.83 -16.68
N ILE A 246 14.75 -15.21 -16.10
CA ILE A 246 13.43 -15.84 -15.99
C ILE A 246 12.85 -15.99 -17.40
N PRO A 247 12.56 -17.21 -17.85
CA PRO A 247 12.06 -17.44 -19.20
C PRO A 247 10.55 -17.12 -19.26
N GLN A 248 10.04 -16.58 -20.38
CA GLN A 248 8.61 -16.23 -20.54
C GLN A 248 7.73 -17.40 -21.01
N PRO A 249 6.47 -17.56 -20.53
CA PRO A 249 5.53 -18.51 -21.08
C PRO A 249 4.98 -17.95 -22.39
N TYR A 250 4.76 -18.82 -23.36
CA TYR A 250 4.00 -18.47 -24.55
C TYR A 250 2.56 -18.11 -24.14
N ARG A 251 2.03 -16.95 -24.58
CA ARG A 251 0.66 -16.49 -24.26
C ARG A 251 -0.38 -17.59 -24.47
N ALA A 252 -1.40 -17.59 -23.62
CA ALA A 252 -2.56 -18.49 -23.72
C ALA A 252 -3.17 -18.43 -25.14
N GLY A 253 -3.09 -19.53 -25.89
CA GLY A 253 -3.67 -19.63 -27.24
C GLY A 253 -2.72 -20.05 -28.37
N GLY A 254 -1.42 -20.20 -28.12
CA GLY A 254 -0.48 -20.73 -29.11
C GLY A 254 0.23 -19.66 -29.94
N ARG A 255 1.56 -19.83 -30.02
CA ARG A 255 2.60 -19.16 -30.84
C ARG A 255 2.39 -17.69 -31.22
N SER A 256 3.18 -16.81 -30.59
CA SER A 256 4.08 -15.91 -31.34
C SER A 256 5.17 -15.31 -30.44
N GLY A 257 6.41 -15.39 -30.92
CA GLY A 257 7.60 -14.71 -30.41
C GLY A 257 8.22 -15.34 -29.17
N GLY A 258 9.30 -16.11 -29.34
CA GLY A 258 10.22 -16.37 -28.22
C GLY A 258 10.78 -15.06 -27.64
N PRO A 259 11.72 -15.12 -26.68
CA PRO A 259 12.32 -13.91 -26.12
C PRO A 259 12.76 -12.94 -27.22
N ASP A 260 12.26 -11.69 -27.18
CA ASP A 260 12.66 -10.64 -28.13
C ASP A 260 14.18 -10.43 -28.00
N PRO A 261 14.98 -10.72 -29.04
CA PRO A 261 16.43 -10.52 -28.99
C PRO A 261 16.82 -9.07 -28.69
N ASN A 262 15.95 -8.12 -29.05
CA ASN A 262 16.16 -6.69 -28.86
C ASN A 262 15.65 -6.18 -27.51
N ASN A 263 14.89 -6.99 -26.76
CA ASN A 263 14.39 -6.63 -25.43
C ASN A 263 14.43 -7.84 -24.48
N PRO A 264 15.62 -8.19 -23.95
CA PRO A 264 15.78 -9.36 -23.10
C PRO A 264 14.98 -9.24 -21.80
N ASN A 265 14.55 -10.37 -21.24
CA ASN A 265 13.83 -10.39 -19.96
C ASN A 265 14.70 -9.94 -18.79
N LYS A 266 14.08 -9.44 -17.73
CA LYS A 266 14.75 -9.07 -16.48
C LYS A 266 15.60 -10.25 -15.96
N PRO A 267 16.90 -10.03 -15.67
CA PRO A 267 17.72 -11.01 -14.97
C PRO A 267 17.09 -11.45 -13.65
N LEU A 268 17.18 -12.75 -13.34
CA LEU A 268 16.52 -13.32 -12.17
C LEU A 268 17.09 -12.71 -10.87
N ASP A 269 18.40 -12.43 -10.82
CA ASP A 269 19.02 -11.75 -9.67
C ASP A 269 18.52 -10.33 -9.41
N CYS A 270 17.83 -9.72 -10.38
CA CYS A 270 17.21 -8.40 -10.25
C CYS A 270 15.69 -8.46 -10.04
N ALA A 271 15.10 -9.66 -9.91
CA ALA A 271 13.65 -9.83 -9.92
C ALA A 271 12.95 -9.40 -8.62
N THR A 272 13.67 -9.37 -7.49
CA THR A 272 13.11 -9.07 -6.17
C THR A 272 12.69 -7.61 -6.03
N ALA A 273 11.52 -7.37 -5.41
CA ALA A 273 11.04 -6.04 -5.06
C ALA A 273 11.34 -5.76 -3.58
N SER A 274 12.19 -4.77 -3.29
CA SER A 274 12.67 -4.53 -1.91
C SER A 274 11.60 -4.00 -0.93
N LEU A 275 10.61 -3.23 -1.39
CA LEU A 275 9.62 -2.58 -0.51
C LEU A 275 8.63 -3.60 0.08
N PHE A 276 8.48 -3.62 1.41
CA PHE A 276 7.66 -4.56 2.17
C PHE A 276 8.03 -6.04 2.07
N ASP A 277 9.06 -6.39 1.30
CA ASP A 277 9.68 -7.70 1.36
C ASP A 277 10.91 -7.71 2.29
N THR A 278 11.77 -6.71 2.13
CA THR A 278 12.96 -6.54 2.97
C THR A 278 12.90 -5.22 3.71
N ALA A 279 12.62 -4.12 2.99
CA ALA A 279 12.49 -2.80 3.57
C ALA A 279 11.13 -2.64 4.27
N TYR A 280 11.12 -2.07 5.48
CA TYR A 280 9.92 -1.80 6.30
C TYR A 280 9.15 -3.04 6.77
N VAL A 281 9.77 -4.22 6.73
CA VAL A 281 9.18 -5.44 7.28
C VAL A 281 9.33 -5.44 8.81
N PRO A 282 8.25 -5.65 9.58
CA PRO A 282 8.32 -5.69 11.04
C PRO A 282 9.23 -6.81 11.56
N GLN A 283 9.97 -6.57 12.64
CA GLN A 283 10.89 -7.55 13.22
C GLN A 283 10.24 -8.91 13.52
N VAL A 284 8.99 -8.93 14.00
CA VAL A 284 8.25 -10.17 14.29
C VAL A 284 8.02 -11.02 13.02
N VAL A 285 7.89 -10.38 11.86
CA VAL A 285 7.74 -11.04 10.57
C VAL A 285 9.10 -11.55 10.08
N GLN A 286 10.15 -10.74 10.23
CA GLN A 286 11.51 -11.06 9.78
C GLN A 286 12.15 -12.22 10.56
N HIS A 287 11.94 -12.31 11.88
CA HIS A 287 12.52 -13.36 12.72
C HIS A 287 11.68 -14.65 12.70
N GLY A 288 10.47 -14.60 12.18
CA GLY A 288 9.58 -15.75 12.10
C GLY A 288 9.83 -16.60 10.84
N PRO A 289 9.51 -17.90 10.86
CA PRO A 289 9.61 -18.76 9.68
C PRO A 289 8.55 -18.43 8.61
N TRP A 290 7.62 -17.52 8.89
CA TRP A 290 6.45 -17.29 8.07
C TRP A 290 6.78 -16.64 6.72
N GLN A 291 7.62 -15.61 6.69
CA GLN A 291 8.03 -14.96 5.44
C GLN A 291 8.65 -15.98 4.49
N TRP A 292 9.56 -16.79 5.03
CA TRP A 292 10.24 -17.85 4.30
C TRP A 292 9.31 -18.99 3.89
N ALA A 293 8.30 -19.35 4.70
CA ALA A 293 7.29 -20.34 4.32
C ALA A 293 6.41 -19.87 3.14
N VAL A 294 6.09 -18.58 3.06
CA VAL A 294 5.39 -17.99 1.91
C VAL A 294 6.29 -18.09 0.67
N TYR A 295 7.57 -17.76 0.79
CA TYR A 295 8.53 -17.89 -0.31
C TYR A 295 8.73 -19.33 -0.76
N ASP A 296 8.89 -20.28 0.16
CA ASP A 296 9.00 -21.72 -0.15
C ASP A 296 7.79 -22.19 -0.97
N SER A 297 6.58 -21.86 -0.51
CA SER A 297 5.35 -22.21 -1.22
C SER A 297 5.28 -21.55 -2.59
N PHE A 298 5.63 -20.26 -2.67
CA PHE A 298 5.61 -19.52 -3.93
C PHE A 298 6.61 -20.10 -4.94
N VAL A 299 7.88 -20.24 -4.58
CA VAL A 299 8.96 -20.75 -5.45
C VAL A 299 8.65 -22.17 -5.91
N THR A 300 8.20 -23.04 -5.00
CA THR A 300 7.90 -24.45 -5.31
C THR A 300 6.72 -24.58 -6.28
N ASN A 301 5.64 -23.82 -6.05
CA ASN A 301 4.45 -23.85 -6.91
C ASN A 301 4.72 -23.19 -8.27
N MET A 302 5.51 -22.11 -8.30
CA MET A 302 5.94 -21.45 -9.54
C MET A 302 6.86 -22.35 -10.37
N GLY A 303 7.85 -23.00 -9.74
CA GLY A 303 8.72 -23.97 -10.38
C GLY A 303 7.91 -25.09 -11.05
N TRP A 304 6.90 -25.63 -10.34
CA TRP A 304 6.03 -26.66 -10.89
C TRP A 304 5.18 -26.14 -12.04
N MET A 305 4.60 -24.95 -11.89
CA MET A 305 3.75 -24.35 -12.90
C MET A 305 4.52 -24.10 -14.22
N ILE A 306 5.75 -23.58 -14.12
CA ILE A 306 6.59 -23.23 -15.27
C ILE A 306 7.27 -24.46 -15.88
N SER A 307 7.80 -25.36 -15.06
CA SER A 307 8.70 -26.43 -15.53
C SER A 307 8.23 -27.86 -15.28
N GLY A 308 7.11 -28.04 -14.56
CA GLY A 308 6.53 -29.35 -14.26
C GLY A 308 7.16 -30.06 -13.05
N THR A 309 8.16 -29.45 -12.41
CA THR A 309 8.89 -30.00 -11.26
C THR A 309 8.94 -28.98 -10.13
N ARG A 310 8.89 -29.47 -8.89
CA ARG A 310 8.93 -28.68 -7.65
C ARG A 310 10.35 -28.45 -7.13
N VAL A 311 11.32 -29.14 -7.72
CA VAL A 311 12.69 -29.24 -7.20
C VAL A 311 13.57 -28.08 -7.65
N GLY A 312 13.29 -27.49 -8.81
CA GLY A 312 14.03 -26.39 -9.44
C GLY A 312 13.55 -26.22 -10.88
N PHE A 313 14.01 -25.19 -11.59
CA PHE A 313 13.53 -24.92 -12.95
C PHE A 313 14.07 -25.93 -13.96
N ASP A 314 13.18 -26.66 -14.62
CA ASP A 314 13.50 -27.79 -15.51
C ASP A 314 14.47 -28.78 -14.85
N GLN A 315 14.40 -28.93 -13.53
CA GLN A 315 15.23 -29.84 -12.74
C GLN A 315 14.42 -31.06 -12.31
N TRP A 316 14.60 -32.18 -13.02
CA TRP A 316 13.82 -33.40 -12.81
C TRP A 316 14.53 -34.44 -11.92
N VAL A 317 15.80 -34.21 -11.58
CA VAL A 317 16.66 -35.12 -10.81
C VAL A 317 17.72 -34.32 -10.05
N GLY A 318 18.40 -34.92 -9.06
CA GLY A 318 19.50 -34.29 -8.33
C GLY A 318 19.08 -33.17 -7.37
N GLY A 319 17.80 -33.15 -6.99
CA GLY A 319 17.25 -32.20 -6.03
C GLY A 319 17.83 -32.33 -4.63
N VAL A 320 17.89 -31.21 -3.91
CA VAL A 320 18.15 -31.24 -2.47
C VAL A 320 17.03 -32.02 -1.75
N SER A 321 17.37 -32.71 -0.66
CA SER A 321 16.39 -33.43 0.15
C SER A 321 15.25 -32.52 0.65
N SER A 322 14.05 -33.05 0.80
CA SER A 322 12.87 -32.27 1.23
C SER A 322 13.02 -31.63 2.61
N LYS A 323 13.87 -32.18 3.49
CA LYS A 323 14.22 -31.62 4.80
C LYS A 323 15.06 -30.35 4.70
N ARG A 324 15.76 -30.15 3.58
CA ARG A 324 16.72 -29.06 3.34
C ARG A 324 16.30 -28.09 2.23
N LEU A 325 15.21 -28.40 1.52
CA LEU A 325 14.67 -27.57 0.44
C LEU A 325 13.86 -26.39 1.02
N HIS A 326 14.55 -25.47 1.68
CA HIS A 326 13.99 -24.19 2.12
C HIS A 326 14.81 -23.04 1.55
N THR A 327 14.12 -22.01 1.07
CA THR A 327 14.70 -20.86 0.37
C THR A 327 15.64 -20.06 1.27
N ASP A 328 15.39 -20.07 2.58
CA ASP A 328 16.25 -19.48 3.63
C ASP A 328 17.49 -20.32 3.98
N SER A 329 17.66 -21.50 3.38
CA SER A 329 18.70 -22.45 3.78
C SER A 329 19.51 -23.06 2.62
N LEU A 330 19.56 -22.42 1.45
CA LEU A 330 20.27 -22.96 0.29
C LEU A 330 21.03 -21.90 -0.52
N LEU A 331 22.13 -22.32 -1.14
CA LEU A 331 22.82 -21.56 -2.18
C LEU A 331 22.30 -22.02 -3.53
N ILE A 332 21.78 -21.10 -4.34
CA ILE A 332 21.17 -21.41 -5.63
C ILE A 332 22.26 -21.55 -6.70
N CYS A 333 22.19 -22.59 -7.53
CA CYS A 333 23.02 -22.73 -8.72
C CYS A 333 22.31 -22.07 -9.91
N LYS A 334 22.90 -20.99 -10.42
CA LYS A 334 22.35 -20.14 -11.48
C LYS A 334 22.87 -20.48 -12.89
N SER A 335 23.71 -21.50 -13.05
CA SER A 335 24.21 -21.97 -14.35
C SER A 335 23.18 -22.84 -15.06
N ASP A 336 22.67 -22.33 -16.18
CA ASP A 336 21.51 -22.85 -16.92
C ASP A 336 21.87 -23.75 -18.12
N LYS A 337 23.11 -23.70 -18.61
CA LYS A 337 23.50 -24.33 -19.88
C LYS A 337 23.50 -25.87 -19.83
N ALA A 338 23.84 -26.48 -18.70
CA ALA A 338 23.89 -27.94 -18.53
C ALA A 338 22.52 -28.57 -18.22
N MET A 339 21.60 -27.82 -17.59
CA MET A 339 20.33 -28.35 -17.09
C MET A 339 19.48 -29.06 -18.17
N PRO A 340 19.37 -28.55 -19.42
CA PRO A 340 18.60 -29.25 -20.46
C PRO A 340 19.11 -30.67 -20.75
N TYR A 341 20.42 -30.89 -20.73
CA TYR A 341 21.06 -32.19 -20.97
C TYR A 341 20.93 -33.15 -19.79
N ILE A 342 20.89 -32.60 -18.57
CA ILE A 342 20.65 -33.38 -17.34
C ILE A 342 19.21 -33.90 -17.34
N SER A 343 18.25 -33.02 -17.60
CA SER A 343 16.82 -33.32 -17.49
C SER A 343 16.24 -34.10 -18.66
N GLU A 344 16.90 -34.10 -19.82
CA GLU A 344 16.46 -34.78 -21.04
C GLU A 344 15.91 -36.19 -20.79
N GLN A 345 16.57 -36.96 -19.92
CA GLN A 345 16.24 -38.35 -19.64
C GLN A 345 15.21 -38.57 -18.51
N TYR A 346 14.78 -37.52 -17.82
CA TYR A 346 13.88 -37.60 -16.66
C TYR A 346 12.55 -36.85 -16.83
N ARG A 347 12.37 -36.06 -17.90
CA ARG A 347 11.13 -35.29 -18.16
C ARG A 347 9.90 -36.19 -18.26
N SER A 348 8.83 -35.83 -17.53
CA SER A 348 7.57 -36.58 -17.56
C SER A 348 6.73 -36.31 -18.81
N ASN A 349 6.18 -37.36 -19.42
CA ASN A 349 5.21 -37.27 -20.53
C ASN A 349 3.73 -37.46 -20.10
N SER A 350 3.41 -37.22 -18.82
CA SER A 350 2.05 -37.39 -18.30
C SER A 350 1.03 -36.44 -18.96
N ARG A 351 -0.26 -36.82 -18.96
CA ARG A 351 -1.37 -35.99 -19.46
C ARG A 351 -1.42 -34.62 -18.77
N LEU A 352 -1.20 -34.59 -17.45
CA LEU A 352 -1.15 -33.36 -16.66
C LEU A 352 0.00 -32.46 -17.11
N ASN A 353 1.19 -33.02 -17.36
CA ASN A 353 2.32 -32.23 -17.85
C ASN A 353 2.08 -31.71 -19.27
N ARG A 354 1.43 -32.48 -20.15
CA ARG A 354 1.06 -32.01 -21.50
C ARG A 354 0.07 -30.84 -21.46
N TRP A 355 -0.96 -30.91 -20.62
CA TRP A 355 -1.91 -29.81 -20.44
C TRP A 355 -1.25 -28.55 -19.86
N ARG A 356 -0.42 -28.71 -18.82
CA ARG A 356 0.37 -27.61 -18.23
C ARG A 356 1.29 -26.97 -19.28
N THR A 357 2.00 -27.80 -20.02
CA THR A 357 2.87 -27.38 -21.12
C THR A 357 2.08 -26.67 -22.21
N TRP A 358 0.84 -27.07 -22.50
CA TRP A 358 -0.02 -26.32 -23.43
C TRP A 358 -0.40 -24.91 -22.90
N LEU A 359 -0.69 -24.77 -21.60
CA LEU A 359 -1.14 -23.51 -20.99
C LEU A 359 -0.03 -22.46 -20.88
N LEU A 360 1.18 -22.88 -20.50
CA LEU A 360 2.29 -21.98 -20.13
C LEU A 360 3.57 -22.25 -20.91
N ASN A 361 3.48 -22.97 -22.03
CA ASN A 361 4.60 -23.63 -22.71
C ASN A 361 5.91 -22.86 -22.61
N MET A 362 6.97 -23.56 -22.20
CA MET A 362 8.33 -23.04 -22.18
C MET A 362 9.09 -23.68 -23.34
N GLU A 363 9.89 -22.90 -24.06
CA GLU A 363 10.77 -23.47 -25.08
C GLU A 363 11.88 -24.29 -24.40
N LEU A 364 11.93 -25.58 -24.69
CA LEU A 364 13.02 -26.45 -24.27
C LEU A 364 14.16 -26.33 -25.29
N ARG A 365 15.39 -26.11 -24.81
CA ARG A 365 16.57 -26.11 -25.69
C ARG A 365 16.77 -27.52 -26.26
N PRO A 366 16.88 -27.69 -27.60
CA PRO A 366 17.12 -28.99 -28.19
C PRO A 366 18.50 -29.51 -27.78
N THR A 367 18.54 -30.73 -27.24
CA THR A 367 19.77 -31.38 -26.78
C THR A 367 20.41 -32.27 -27.84
N GLY A 368 19.70 -32.55 -28.95
CA GLY A 368 20.16 -33.47 -29.99
C GLY A 368 20.30 -34.91 -29.48
N GLY A 369 19.60 -35.28 -28.40
CA GLY A 369 19.70 -36.59 -27.76
C GLY A 369 20.92 -36.77 -26.85
N LYS A 370 21.81 -35.77 -26.74
CA LYS A 370 22.94 -35.77 -25.80
C LYS A 370 22.44 -35.64 -24.36
N LYS A 371 23.10 -36.32 -23.42
CA LYS A 371 22.68 -36.42 -22.01
C LYS A 371 23.89 -36.27 -21.09
N ILE A 372 23.70 -35.60 -19.96
CA ILE A 372 24.63 -35.59 -18.84
C ILE A 372 24.06 -36.49 -17.76
N ASP A 373 24.87 -37.42 -17.26
CA ASP A 373 24.47 -38.29 -16.17
C ASP A 373 24.75 -37.63 -14.83
N LEU A 374 23.75 -37.57 -13.96
CA LEU A 374 23.96 -37.27 -12.55
C LEU A 374 24.39 -38.54 -11.83
N ALA A 375 25.28 -38.39 -10.86
CA ALA A 375 25.68 -39.45 -9.95
C ALA A 375 25.79 -38.92 -8.50
N PRO A 376 25.60 -39.79 -7.48
CA PRO A 376 25.96 -39.47 -6.11
C PRO A 376 27.47 -39.23 -5.96
N TRP A 377 27.91 -38.88 -4.75
CA TRP A 377 29.33 -38.70 -4.45
C TRP A 377 30.08 -40.04 -4.55
N PRO A 378 31.31 -40.08 -5.12
CA PRO A 378 32.11 -41.30 -5.16
C PRO A 378 32.67 -41.64 -3.76
N THR A 379 32.68 -42.94 -3.44
CA THR A 379 33.28 -43.50 -2.22
C THR A 379 34.75 -43.85 -2.43
N HIS A 380 35.07 -44.54 -3.52
CA HIS A 380 36.42 -44.94 -3.91
C HIS A 380 36.46 -45.30 -5.41
N VAL A 381 37.68 -45.39 -5.93
CA VAL A 381 38.00 -46.00 -7.23
C VAL A 381 38.81 -47.26 -6.97
N ASP A 382 38.41 -48.37 -7.58
CA ASP A 382 39.12 -49.65 -7.44
C ASP A 382 40.37 -49.74 -8.33
N GLU A 383 41.12 -50.83 -8.19
CA GLU A 383 42.38 -51.06 -8.91
C GLU A 383 42.16 -51.19 -10.44
N GLU A 384 40.95 -51.55 -10.86
CA GLU A 384 40.55 -51.62 -12.26
C GLU A 384 40.11 -50.26 -12.84
N GLY A 385 40.09 -49.21 -12.03
CA GLY A 385 39.70 -47.85 -12.42
C GLY A 385 38.18 -47.63 -12.46
N VAL A 386 37.39 -48.50 -11.83
CA VAL A 386 35.92 -48.37 -11.73
C VAL A 386 35.56 -47.51 -10.53
N VAL A 387 34.66 -46.55 -10.74
CA VAL A 387 34.17 -45.64 -9.70
C VAL A 387 32.97 -46.23 -8.97
N HIS A 388 33.01 -46.23 -7.64
CA HIS A 388 31.92 -46.71 -6.78
C HIS A 388 31.24 -45.53 -6.07
N PHE A 389 29.92 -45.39 -6.26
CA PHE A 389 29.14 -44.26 -5.75
C PHE A 389 28.38 -44.58 -4.45
N GLU A 390 28.16 -43.54 -3.63
CA GLU A 390 27.28 -43.60 -2.47
C GLU A 390 25.84 -43.97 -2.85
N ARG A 391 25.12 -44.59 -1.90
CA ARG A 391 23.69 -44.90 -2.06
C ARG A 391 22.86 -43.81 -1.43
N ASN A 392 22.01 -43.17 -2.23
CA ASN A 392 21.10 -42.12 -1.77
C ASN A 392 19.62 -42.37 -2.11
N GLU A 393 19.28 -43.56 -2.63
CA GLU A 393 17.91 -43.99 -3.00
C GLU A 393 17.20 -43.09 -4.04
N ARG A 394 17.94 -42.21 -4.73
CA ARG A 394 17.40 -41.34 -5.79
C ARG A 394 17.55 -41.98 -7.17
N PRO A 395 16.79 -41.53 -8.20
CA PRO A 395 16.83 -42.09 -9.54
C PRO A 395 18.24 -42.16 -10.16
N GLU A 396 19.09 -41.18 -9.86
CA GLU A 396 20.49 -41.18 -10.32
C GLU A 396 21.33 -42.30 -9.69
N SER A 397 21.15 -42.61 -8.40
CA SER A 397 21.89 -43.68 -7.72
C SER A 397 21.47 -45.06 -8.21
N GLU A 398 20.16 -45.26 -8.46
CA GLU A 398 19.69 -46.50 -9.08
C GLU A 398 20.25 -46.71 -10.48
N LYS A 399 20.35 -45.64 -11.28
CA LYS A 399 20.92 -45.70 -12.62
C LYS A 399 22.39 -46.12 -12.57
N MET A 400 23.20 -45.44 -11.76
CA MET A 400 24.63 -45.78 -11.58
C MET A 400 24.82 -47.22 -11.07
N ARG A 401 23.90 -47.74 -10.25
CA ARG A 401 23.94 -49.13 -9.77
C ARG A 401 23.67 -50.16 -10.88
N ARG A 402 22.76 -49.88 -11.80
CA ARG A 402 22.43 -50.79 -12.91
C ARG A 402 23.55 -50.82 -13.94
N GLU A 403 24.22 -49.70 -14.14
CA GLU A 403 25.34 -49.53 -15.07
C GLU A 403 26.66 -49.88 -14.36
N LYS A 404 27.00 -51.17 -14.30
CA LYS A 404 28.29 -51.62 -13.74
C LYS A 404 29.48 -51.20 -14.62
N GLY A 405 30.64 -50.95 -13.99
CA GLY A 405 31.91 -50.77 -14.70
C GLY A 405 32.16 -49.37 -15.26
N ILE A 406 31.75 -48.31 -14.56
CA ILE A 406 31.99 -46.92 -14.96
C ILE A 406 33.47 -46.57 -14.74
N LYS A 407 34.22 -46.43 -15.83
CA LYS A 407 35.64 -46.05 -15.83
C LYS A 407 35.82 -44.65 -16.44
N PRO A 408 36.19 -43.62 -15.66
CA PRO A 408 36.47 -42.30 -16.19
C PRO A 408 37.88 -42.26 -16.79
N ASP A 409 38.05 -41.53 -17.88
CA ASP A 409 39.39 -41.22 -18.43
C ASP A 409 39.94 -39.93 -17.80
N ILE A 410 39.05 -39.00 -17.42
CA ILE A 410 39.39 -37.73 -16.78
C ILE A 410 38.48 -37.48 -15.58
N VAL A 411 39.08 -37.10 -14.45
CA VAL A 411 38.38 -36.62 -13.25
C VAL A 411 38.66 -35.13 -13.04
N ILE A 412 37.58 -34.34 -12.99
CA ILE A 412 37.63 -32.90 -12.77
C ILE A 412 37.11 -32.57 -11.37
N PHE A 413 37.99 -32.05 -10.52
CA PHE A 413 37.62 -31.56 -9.19
C PHE A 413 37.06 -30.15 -9.30
N ALA A 414 35.73 -30.03 -9.24
CA ALA A 414 35.00 -28.75 -9.16
C ALA A 414 34.51 -28.51 -7.72
N THR A 415 35.43 -28.70 -6.77
CA THR A 415 35.15 -28.88 -5.33
C THR A 415 35.38 -27.62 -4.48
N GLY A 416 35.71 -26.50 -5.14
CA GLY A 416 35.90 -25.21 -4.50
C GLY A 416 37.33 -25.00 -4.00
N TYR A 417 37.49 -24.12 -3.02
CA TYR A 417 38.79 -23.64 -2.55
C TYR A 417 38.81 -23.58 -1.02
N LYS A 418 40.00 -23.77 -0.44
CA LYS A 418 40.26 -23.59 0.99
C LYS A 418 40.30 -22.10 1.33
N GLN A 419 39.77 -21.75 2.50
CA GLN A 419 39.84 -20.40 3.05
C GLN A 419 41.06 -20.27 3.98
N SER A 420 42.26 -20.45 3.42
CA SER A 420 43.52 -20.31 4.14
C SER A 420 44.14 -18.95 3.89
N PHE A 421 44.65 -18.31 4.95
CA PHE A 421 45.47 -17.10 4.87
C PHE A 421 46.83 -17.36 5.52
N PRO A 422 47.78 -17.99 4.80
CA PRO A 422 49.07 -18.38 5.38
C PRO A 422 49.89 -17.21 5.92
N PHE A 423 49.60 -15.99 5.46
CA PHE A 423 50.24 -14.75 5.92
C PHE A 423 49.63 -14.18 7.20
N VAL A 424 48.51 -14.74 7.69
CA VAL A 424 47.89 -14.37 8.96
C VAL A 424 48.38 -15.35 10.05
N PRO A 425 48.88 -14.88 11.21
CA PRO A 425 49.32 -15.74 12.31
C PRO A 425 48.17 -16.60 12.86
N ASN A 426 48.50 -17.58 13.70
CA ASN A 426 47.52 -18.46 14.32
C ASN A 426 46.38 -17.66 15.01
N ALA A 427 45.14 -18.17 14.93
CA ALA A 427 43.91 -17.47 15.30
C ALA A 427 43.84 -17.05 16.78
N GLU A 428 44.62 -17.67 17.66
CA GLU A 428 44.75 -17.27 19.07
C GLU A 428 45.52 -15.96 19.25
N ALA A 429 46.41 -15.61 18.32
CA ALA A 429 47.30 -14.45 18.40
C ALA A 429 46.88 -13.28 17.48
N TYR A 430 45.99 -13.51 16.50
CA TYR A 430 45.56 -12.49 15.54
C TYR A 430 44.12 -12.72 15.07
N PRO A 431 43.30 -11.68 14.83
CA PRO A 431 41.91 -11.84 14.40
C PRO A 431 41.82 -12.61 13.07
N SER A 432 41.27 -13.82 13.12
CA SER A 432 41.05 -14.65 11.93
C SER A 432 39.73 -14.31 11.24
N LEU A 433 39.56 -14.82 10.01
CA LEU A 433 38.32 -14.70 9.27
C LEU A 433 37.15 -15.25 10.12
N ASP A 434 37.31 -16.41 10.75
CA ASP A 434 36.31 -17.11 11.58
C ASP A 434 35.95 -16.38 12.88
N ALA A 435 36.84 -15.54 13.40
CA ALA A 435 36.55 -14.69 14.55
C ALA A 435 35.73 -13.43 14.20
N SER A 436 35.45 -13.17 12.91
CA SER A 436 34.75 -11.95 12.47
C SER A 436 33.25 -12.00 12.76
N VAL A 437 32.84 -11.49 13.92
CA VAL A 437 31.44 -11.48 14.39
C VAL A 437 30.61 -10.33 13.83
N THR A 438 31.22 -9.17 13.58
CA THR A 438 30.50 -7.99 13.13
C THR A 438 30.22 -8.09 11.64
N ARG A 439 28.98 -8.49 11.32
CA ARG A 439 28.48 -8.69 9.94
C ARG A 439 29.33 -9.64 9.08
N GLY A 440 30.18 -10.46 9.69
CA GLY A 440 31.15 -11.30 8.99
C GLY A 440 32.34 -10.54 8.39
N ILE A 441 32.55 -9.28 8.81
CA ILE A 441 33.55 -8.35 8.26
C ILE A 441 34.76 -8.23 9.20
N PHE A 442 34.54 -7.95 10.48
CA PHE A 442 35.60 -7.79 11.47
C PHE A 442 35.17 -8.32 12.85
N ARG A 443 36.14 -8.58 13.74
CA ARG A 443 35.89 -9.03 15.12
C ARG A 443 35.53 -7.84 16.01
N ASP A 444 36.54 -7.02 16.30
CA ASP A 444 36.43 -5.72 16.95
C ASP A 444 36.99 -4.66 16.01
N ILE A 445 36.42 -3.46 16.01
CA ILE A 445 36.96 -2.39 15.17
C ILE A 445 38.35 -1.95 15.65
N ASP A 446 38.62 -2.04 16.95
CA ASP A 446 39.89 -1.63 17.54
C ASP A 446 41.03 -2.57 17.16
N ASP A 447 40.73 -3.78 16.66
CA ASP A 447 41.72 -4.66 16.04
C ASP A 447 42.29 -4.07 14.75
N GLY A 448 41.56 -3.19 14.05
CA GLY A 448 41.97 -2.60 12.78
C GLY A 448 41.96 -3.57 11.60
N ILE A 449 41.43 -4.80 11.75
CA ILE A 449 41.45 -5.84 10.73
C ILE A 449 40.04 -6.12 10.19
N ALA A 450 39.90 -6.11 8.87
CA ALA A 450 38.66 -6.48 8.19
C ALA A 450 38.89 -7.46 7.04
N TYR A 451 37.88 -8.30 6.83
CA TYR A 451 37.77 -9.27 5.75
C TYR A 451 36.65 -8.84 4.81
N ILE A 452 36.99 -8.32 3.63
CA ILE A 452 36.04 -7.78 2.66
C ILE A 452 35.84 -8.76 1.49
N GLY A 453 34.58 -9.08 1.18
CA GLY A 453 34.21 -9.97 0.07
C GLY A 453 34.23 -11.47 0.39
N PHE A 454 34.12 -11.84 1.66
CA PHE A 454 34.07 -13.25 2.11
C PHE A 454 32.66 -13.76 2.42
N VAL A 455 31.67 -12.86 2.50
CA VAL A 455 30.26 -13.21 2.68
C VAL A 455 29.67 -13.66 1.33
N ARG A 456 28.94 -14.78 1.34
CA ARG A 456 28.40 -15.41 0.13
C ARG A 456 26.87 -15.24 0.06
N PRO A 457 26.35 -14.46 -0.89
CA PRO A 457 24.90 -14.37 -1.06
C PRO A 457 24.33 -15.69 -1.60
N ALA A 458 23.18 -16.13 -1.08
CA ALA A 458 22.39 -17.24 -1.65
C ALA A 458 22.00 -16.97 -3.09
N PHE A 459 21.70 -15.69 -3.35
CA PHE A 459 21.20 -15.19 -4.60
C PHE A 459 21.69 -13.75 -4.75
N GLY A 460 22.62 -13.49 -5.68
CA GLY A 460 23.29 -12.20 -5.71
C GLY A 460 24.71 -12.17 -6.26
N ALA A 461 25.46 -11.11 -5.97
CA ALA A 461 26.89 -11.00 -6.28
C ALA A 461 27.71 -10.41 -5.12
N ILE A 462 28.96 -10.84 -5.00
CA ILE A 462 29.90 -10.36 -3.98
C ILE A 462 30.36 -8.91 -4.20
N PRO A 463 30.70 -8.45 -5.42
CA PRO A 463 31.20 -7.08 -5.64
C PRO A 463 30.36 -5.93 -5.03
N PRO A 464 29.03 -5.86 -5.20
CA PRO A 464 28.22 -4.82 -4.57
C PRO A 464 28.16 -4.94 -3.04
N LEU A 465 28.23 -6.15 -2.50
CA LEU A 465 28.28 -6.35 -1.05
C LEU A 465 29.64 -5.93 -0.50
N ALA A 466 30.73 -6.21 -1.21
CA ALA A 466 32.08 -5.78 -0.83
C ALA A 466 32.19 -4.24 -0.77
N GLU A 467 31.48 -3.53 -1.65
CA GLU A 467 31.36 -2.07 -1.59
C GLU A 467 30.71 -1.60 -0.27
N LEU A 468 29.55 -2.16 0.10
CA LEU A 468 28.87 -1.83 1.34
C LEU A 468 29.68 -2.27 2.58
N GLN A 469 30.37 -3.41 2.51
CA GLN A 469 31.25 -3.90 3.58
C GLN A 469 32.43 -2.95 3.81
N ALA A 470 33.06 -2.46 2.73
CA ALA A 470 34.14 -1.50 2.81
C ALA A 470 33.67 -0.18 3.43
N GLN A 471 32.55 0.36 2.93
CA GLN A 471 31.92 1.57 3.49
C GLN A 471 31.60 1.41 4.98
N HIS A 472 31.03 0.27 5.38
CA HIS A 472 30.67 -0.03 6.76
C HIS A 472 31.91 -0.10 7.66
N TRP A 473 32.93 -0.84 7.24
CA TRP A 473 34.17 -0.94 8.02
C TRP A 473 34.88 0.41 8.15
N ILE A 474 35.01 1.18 7.06
CA ILE A 474 35.65 2.49 7.08
C ILE A 474 34.88 3.47 7.98
N TYR A 475 33.54 3.45 7.92
CA TYR A 475 32.69 4.25 8.81
C TYR A 475 32.97 3.93 10.29
N HIS A 476 33.05 2.65 10.65
CA HIS A 476 33.40 2.25 12.02
C HIS A 476 34.84 2.61 12.38
N LEU A 477 35.77 2.49 11.43
CA LEU A 477 37.19 2.79 11.66
C LEU A 477 37.39 4.27 12.01
N ILE A 478 36.81 5.19 11.25
CA ILE A 478 36.97 6.64 11.49
C ILE A 478 36.16 7.15 12.70
N THR A 479 35.15 6.39 13.15
CA THR A 479 34.34 6.74 14.32
C THR A 479 34.85 6.12 15.63
N SER A 480 35.71 5.09 15.56
CA SER A 480 36.39 4.52 16.73
C SER A 480 37.23 5.57 17.45
N SER A 481 37.16 5.55 18.79
CA SER A 481 37.97 6.41 19.66
C SER A 481 39.47 6.20 19.46
N LYS A 482 39.91 4.96 19.18
CA LYS A 482 41.31 4.61 18.92
C LYS A 482 41.84 5.33 17.69
N TYR A 483 41.17 5.17 16.54
CA TYR A 483 41.68 5.67 15.26
C TYR A 483 41.39 7.14 15.01
N ARG A 484 40.41 7.73 15.70
CA ARG A 484 40.11 9.16 15.62
C ARG A 484 41.31 10.04 16.02
N THR A 485 42.21 9.53 16.84
CA THR A 485 43.46 10.21 17.22
C THR A 485 44.40 10.48 16.03
N TYR A 486 44.28 9.70 14.94
CA TYR A 486 45.07 9.87 13.72
C TYR A 486 44.41 10.78 12.68
N LEU A 487 43.19 11.26 12.94
CA LEU A 487 42.45 12.15 12.04
C LEU A 487 42.73 13.62 12.37
N SER A 488 42.26 14.55 11.52
CA SER A 488 42.39 15.98 11.77
C SER A 488 41.59 16.39 13.02
N PRO A 489 42.06 17.36 13.83
CA PRO A 489 41.26 17.95 14.90
C PRO A 489 39.93 18.57 14.41
N SER A 490 39.86 18.93 13.12
CA SER A 490 38.63 19.43 12.48
C SER A 490 37.60 18.33 12.16
N PHE A 491 37.96 17.05 12.32
CA PHE A 491 37.08 15.92 12.02
C PHE A 491 35.86 15.91 12.95
N LYS A 492 34.69 15.97 12.32
CA LYS A 492 33.40 15.80 12.98
C LYS A 492 32.85 14.42 12.61
N PRO A 493 32.49 13.59 13.60
CA PRO A 493 31.84 12.32 13.33
C PRO A 493 30.56 12.57 12.53
N PRO A 494 30.29 11.77 11.49
CA PRO A 494 29.04 11.87 10.74
C PRO A 494 27.85 11.64 11.68
N GLN A 495 26.83 12.50 11.55
CA GLN A 495 25.55 12.31 12.23
C GLN A 495 24.60 11.53 11.34
N ARG A 496 23.76 10.68 11.94
CA ARG A 496 22.71 9.97 11.22
C ARG A 496 21.73 10.99 10.64
N SER A 497 21.42 10.88 9.36
CA SER A 497 20.43 11.76 8.72
C SER A 497 19.04 11.52 9.29
N HIS A 498 18.25 12.59 9.45
CA HIS A 498 16.83 12.50 9.79
C HIS A 498 15.99 11.79 8.71
N ASP A 499 16.50 11.78 7.48
CA ASP A 499 15.88 11.11 6.32
C ASP A 499 16.22 9.62 6.24
N ALA A 500 17.05 9.11 7.16
CA ALA A 500 17.39 7.70 7.25
C ALA A 500 16.41 6.95 8.16
N VAL A 501 16.10 5.71 7.80
CA VAL A 501 15.29 4.81 8.64
C VAL A 501 15.99 4.56 9.97
N GLU A 502 15.25 4.40 11.07
CA GLU A 502 15.83 4.04 12.38
C GLU A 502 16.54 2.68 12.33
N GLN A 503 17.55 2.50 13.18
CA GLN A 503 18.34 1.27 13.21
C GLN A 503 17.55 0.15 13.89
N TYR A 504 17.55 -1.03 13.27
CA TYR A 504 17.04 -2.27 13.85
C TYR A 504 17.81 -3.47 13.30
N GLU A 505 17.75 -4.58 14.03
CA GLU A 505 18.40 -5.83 13.64
C GLU A 505 17.46 -6.69 12.78
N MET A 506 17.95 -7.14 11.63
CA MET A 506 17.27 -8.05 10.71
C MET A 506 17.92 -9.44 10.71
N SER A 507 17.11 -10.46 10.40
CA SER A 507 17.63 -11.79 10.10
C SER A 507 18.09 -11.85 8.64
N TYR A 508 19.40 -11.74 8.40
CA TYR A 508 20.00 -11.81 7.06
C TYR A 508 20.81 -13.10 6.82
N LYS A 509 21.10 -13.88 7.87
CA LYS A 509 21.84 -15.15 7.75
C LYS A 509 20.93 -16.22 7.18
N LEU A 510 21.49 -17.13 6.37
CA LEU A 510 20.73 -18.30 5.93
C LEU A 510 20.48 -19.23 7.12
N ASN A 511 19.23 -19.35 7.52
CA ASN A 511 18.80 -20.10 8.70
C ASN A 511 18.58 -21.55 8.32
N CYS A 512 19.62 -22.38 8.41
CA CYS A 512 19.42 -23.80 8.13
C CYS A 512 18.57 -24.45 9.23
N ARG A 513 17.47 -25.07 8.82
CA ARG A 513 16.55 -25.79 9.71
C ARG A 513 17.07 -27.19 10.07
N ASP A 514 18.13 -27.62 9.40
CA ASP A 514 18.85 -28.86 9.66
C ASP A 514 19.99 -28.59 10.65
N LYS A 515 20.03 -29.34 11.76
CA LYS A 515 21.05 -29.20 12.82
C LYS A 515 22.44 -29.62 12.34
N ASP A 516 22.51 -30.50 11.34
CA ASP A 516 23.76 -31.08 10.86
C ASP A 516 24.39 -30.28 9.71
N HIS A 517 23.78 -29.17 9.28
CA HIS A 517 24.23 -28.41 8.11
C HIS A 517 24.03 -26.89 8.21
N ASP A 518 24.91 -26.16 8.87
CA ASP A 518 24.82 -24.68 8.95
C ASP A 518 25.62 -23.99 7.81
N LEU A 519 24.92 -23.51 6.78
CA LEU A 519 25.53 -22.76 5.67
C LEU A 519 26.04 -21.37 6.07
N ALA A 520 25.43 -20.72 7.07
CA ALA A 520 25.89 -19.44 7.56
C ALA A 520 27.22 -19.60 8.31
N ALA A 521 27.36 -20.64 9.14
CA ALA A 521 28.61 -20.95 9.82
C ALA A 521 29.69 -21.47 8.86
N THR A 522 29.38 -22.43 7.99
CA THR A 522 30.39 -23.12 7.16
C THR A 522 30.77 -22.35 5.89
N LYS A 523 29.85 -21.58 5.31
CA LYS A 523 30.05 -20.89 4.02
C LYS A 523 29.78 -19.39 4.06
N ARG A 524 29.43 -18.82 5.22
CA ARG A 524 29.05 -17.40 5.37
C ARG A 524 27.90 -17.01 4.45
N GLY A 525 26.93 -17.92 4.32
CA GLY A 525 25.73 -17.75 3.50
C GLY A 525 24.80 -16.68 4.07
N VAL A 526 24.39 -15.74 3.23
CA VAL A 526 23.40 -14.69 3.58
C VAL A 526 22.34 -14.52 2.51
N ASP A 527 21.17 -14.00 2.90
CA ASP A 527 20.23 -13.39 1.96
C ASP A 527 20.77 -12.02 1.53
N GLN A 528 20.96 -11.81 0.21
CA GLN A 528 21.59 -10.59 -0.30
C GLN A 528 20.77 -9.35 0.06
N GLU A 529 19.46 -9.41 -0.15
CA GLU A 529 18.58 -8.25 0.02
C GLU A 529 18.61 -7.78 1.46
N SER A 530 18.45 -8.72 2.40
CA SER A 530 18.48 -8.45 3.83
C SER A 530 19.86 -7.99 4.29
N TYR A 531 20.94 -8.61 3.81
CA TYR A 531 22.30 -8.24 4.22
C TYR A 531 22.70 -6.85 3.73
N ALA A 532 22.41 -6.52 2.46
CA ALA A 532 22.68 -5.19 1.91
C ALA A 532 21.90 -4.10 2.67
N TYR A 533 20.62 -4.36 2.97
CA TYR A 533 19.79 -3.42 3.73
C TYR A 533 20.27 -3.30 5.19
N GLN A 534 20.71 -4.38 5.84
CA GLN A 534 21.27 -4.33 7.19
C GLN A 534 22.52 -3.44 7.25
N LEU A 535 23.46 -3.59 6.31
CA LEU A 535 24.64 -2.72 6.24
C LEU A 535 24.24 -1.25 6.05
N ALA A 536 23.21 -0.98 5.25
CA ALA A 536 22.68 0.37 5.08
C ALA A 536 22.00 0.90 6.36
N LEU A 537 21.29 0.07 7.12
CA LEU A 537 20.70 0.45 8.42
C LEU A 537 21.78 0.81 9.45
N ASP A 538 22.84 0.00 9.51
CA ASP A 538 23.96 0.20 10.45
C ASP A 538 24.68 1.52 10.17
N MET A 539 24.89 1.86 8.89
CA MET A 539 25.51 3.13 8.49
C MET A 539 24.55 4.33 8.55
N GLY A 540 23.23 4.11 8.61
CA GLY A 540 22.25 5.19 8.44
C GLY A 540 22.10 5.66 6.98
N SER A 541 22.36 4.77 6.04
CA SER A 541 22.26 4.99 4.59
C SER A 541 20.95 4.50 3.98
N ALA A 542 20.07 3.85 4.77
CA ALA A 542 18.75 3.41 4.30
C ALA A 542 17.75 4.59 4.29
N PRO A 543 17.27 5.06 3.12
CA PRO A 543 16.40 6.24 3.04
C PRO A 543 14.95 5.94 3.44
N THR A 544 14.28 6.93 4.03
CA THR A 544 12.83 6.88 4.24
C THR A 544 12.09 6.98 2.92
N TRP A 545 11.01 6.20 2.76
CA TRP A 545 10.20 6.23 1.54
C TRP A 545 9.55 7.60 1.29
N ILE A 546 9.28 8.35 2.36
CA ILE A 546 8.76 9.72 2.32
C ILE A 546 9.80 10.66 1.71
N HIS A 547 11.08 10.55 2.13
CA HIS A 547 12.16 11.33 1.56
C HIS A 547 12.33 11.05 0.06
N ILE A 548 12.36 9.77 -0.34
CA ILE A 548 12.45 9.40 -1.75
C ILE A 548 11.31 10.03 -2.57
N LEU A 549 10.07 9.88 -2.11
CA LEU A 549 8.90 10.36 -2.83
C LEU A 549 8.82 11.89 -2.91
N ARG A 550 9.18 12.59 -1.82
CA ARG A 550 9.12 14.06 -1.75
C ARG A 550 10.25 14.74 -2.52
N THR A 551 11.47 14.22 -2.43
CA THR A 551 12.67 14.85 -2.97
C THR A 551 12.89 14.49 -4.45
N PHE A 552 12.67 13.22 -4.82
CA PHE A 552 13.01 12.71 -6.16
C PHE A 552 11.78 12.31 -7.01
N GLY A 553 10.58 12.37 -6.44
CA GLY A 553 9.33 12.14 -7.15
C GLY A 553 8.94 10.67 -7.32
N ARG A 554 7.82 10.45 -8.02
CA ARG A 554 7.15 9.14 -8.13
C ARG A 554 7.96 8.13 -8.93
N GLU A 555 8.68 8.58 -9.94
CA GLU A 555 9.44 7.74 -10.86
C GLU A 555 10.59 7.02 -10.13
N VAL A 556 11.43 7.79 -9.44
CA VAL A 556 12.52 7.26 -8.60
C VAL A 556 11.96 6.40 -7.47
N PHE A 557 10.83 6.80 -6.86
CA PHE A 557 10.17 6.00 -5.83
C PHE A 557 9.79 4.60 -6.33
N PHE A 558 9.22 4.46 -7.54
CA PHE A 558 8.84 3.13 -8.04
C PHE A 558 10.05 2.27 -8.40
N THR A 559 11.10 2.83 -8.99
CA THR A 559 12.34 2.08 -9.24
C THR A 559 13.00 1.65 -7.92
N TRP A 560 13.03 2.54 -6.94
CA TRP A 560 13.52 2.24 -5.60
C TRP A 560 12.67 1.16 -4.91
N ALA A 561 11.35 1.21 -5.02
CA ALA A 561 10.45 0.26 -4.36
C ALA A 561 10.46 -1.13 -5.01
N LEU A 562 10.46 -1.18 -6.36
CA LEU A 562 10.27 -2.40 -7.15
C LEU A 562 11.58 -3.05 -7.63
N GLY A 563 12.72 -2.40 -7.41
CA GLY A 563 14.04 -2.98 -7.63
C GLY A 563 14.59 -3.68 -6.37
N PRO A 564 15.60 -4.56 -6.53
CA PRO A 564 16.39 -5.11 -5.42
C PRO A 564 17.22 -4.02 -4.74
N ASN A 565 17.83 -4.32 -3.60
CA ASN A 565 18.70 -3.42 -2.83
C ASN A 565 20.04 -3.16 -3.52
N PHE A 566 20.00 -2.46 -4.66
CA PHE A 566 21.18 -1.92 -5.32
C PHE A 566 21.93 -1.00 -4.35
N PRO A 567 23.27 -1.11 -4.21
CA PRO A 567 24.05 -0.18 -3.41
C PRO A 567 23.83 1.30 -3.77
N THR A 568 23.51 1.59 -5.05
CA THR A 568 23.12 2.92 -5.53
C THR A 568 21.97 3.54 -4.72
N LYS A 569 21.02 2.75 -4.21
CA LYS A 569 19.91 3.26 -3.36
C LYS A 569 20.42 3.87 -2.06
N PHE A 570 21.49 3.30 -1.51
CA PHE A 570 22.06 3.69 -0.21
C PHE A 570 23.07 4.85 -0.34
N ARG A 571 23.17 5.45 -1.52
CA ARG A 571 23.87 6.72 -1.74
C ARG A 571 22.96 7.93 -1.57
N ILE A 572 21.65 7.75 -1.45
CA ILE A 572 20.72 8.89 -1.33
C ILE A 572 20.83 9.59 0.02
N VAL A 573 21.04 8.83 1.10
CA VAL A 573 21.22 9.37 2.46
C VAL A 573 22.40 8.68 3.13
N GLY A 574 22.84 9.22 4.25
CA GLY A 574 23.85 8.60 5.11
C GLY A 574 25.25 9.19 4.95
N PRO A 575 26.24 8.59 5.63
CA PRO A 575 27.59 9.13 5.75
C PRO A 575 28.37 9.18 4.43
N TRP A 576 27.94 8.42 3.42
CA TRP A 576 28.57 8.35 2.09
C TRP A 576 27.80 9.14 1.01
N ALA A 577 26.95 10.08 1.42
CA ALA A 577 26.23 11.01 0.54
C ALA A 577 26.80 12.43 0.68
N ASN A 578 27.09 13.09 -0.44
CA ASN A 578 27.45 14.51 -0.54
C ASN A 578 26.39 15.28 -1.36
N GLU A 579 26.64 16.54 -1.76
CA GLU A 579 25.66 17.36 -2.49
C GLU A 579 25.21 16.73 -3.83
N ASP A 580 26.14 16.18 -4.62
CA ASP A 580 25.84 15.65 -5.96
C ASP A 580 25.34 14.20 -5.94
N THR A 581 25.81 13.41 -4.98
CA THR A 581 25.65 11.95 -4.93
C THR A 581 24.17 11.49 -4.96
N PRO A 582 23.24 12.09 -4.18
CA PRO A 582 21.83 11.72 -4.24
C PRO A 582 21.19 11.97 -5.61
N HIS A 583 21.59 13.05 -6.29
CA HIS A 583 21.08 13.39 -7.63
C HIS A 583 21.60 12.42 -8.70
N GLU A 584 22.86 12.00 -8.62
CA GLU A 584 23.43 10.96 -9.48
C GLU A 584 22.72 9.62 -9.30
N ALA A 585 22.54 9.19 -8.04
CA ALA A 585 21.84 7.95 -7.72
C ALA A 585 20.38 7.99 -8.20
N ALA A 586 19.69 9.10 -8.00
CA ALA A 586 18.33 9.30 -8.47
C ALA A 586 18.25 9.27 -10.01
N ARG A 587 19.23 9.84 -10.73
CA ARG A 587 19.29 9.82 -12.20
C ARG A 587 19.32 8.40 -12.75
N LEU A 588 20.09 7.50 -12.15
CA LEU A 588 20.12 6.08 -12.54
C LEU A 588 18.78 5.37 -12.32
N MET A 589 17.98 5.85 -11.37
CA MET A 589 16.68 5.29 -11.00
C MET A 589 15.48 5.93 -11.70
N ARG A 590 15.67 6.97 -12.51
CA ARG A 590 14.61 7.48 -13.40
C ARG A 590 14.31 6.45 -14.50
N ALA A 591 13.14 6.53 -15.12
CA ALA A 591 12.66 5.59 -16.12
C ALA A 591 13.51 5.58 -17.39
N ASP A 592 14.18 6.69 -17.71
CA ASP A 592 15.19 6.79 -18.76
C ASP A 592 16.59 6.34 -18.30
N GLY A 593 16.80 6.20 -16.99
CA GLY A 593 18.03 5.67 -16.38
C GLY A 593 18.12 4.14 -16.44
N GLU A 594 19.35 3.63 -16.28
CA GLU A 594 19.68 2.21 -16.34
C GLU A 594 18.77 1.34 -15.45
N LEU A 595 18.62 1.72 -14.17
CA LEU A 595 17.86 0.95 -13.18
C LEU A 595 16.35 1.09 -13.39
N GLY A 596 15.86 2.25 -13.84
CA GLY A 596 14.45 2.44 -14.17
C GLY A 596 14.04 1.61 -15.39
N LYS A 597 14.86 1.59 -16.45
CA LYS A 597 14.68 0.69 -17.60
C LYS A 597 14.67 -0.78 -17.17
N LEU A 598 15.61 -1.19 -16.31
CA LEU A 598 15.66 -2.55 -15.77
C LEU A 598 14.39 -2.95 -15.01
N VAL A 599 13.87 -2.07 -14.13
CA VAL A 599 12.61 -2.32 -13.42
C VAL A 599 11.44 -2.39 -14.40
N GLY A 600 11.49 -1.63 -15.50
CA GLY A 600 10.52 -1.71 -16.60
C GLY A 600 10.53 -3.03 -17.39
N ARG A 601 11.62 -3.82 -17.38
CA ARG A 601 11.77 -5.09 -18.13
C ARG A 601 10.98 -6.28 -17.55
N THR A 602 9.88 -6.04 -16.83
CA THR A 602 9.10 -7.05 -16.10
C THR A 602 8.25 -7.94 -17.03
N GLY A 603 8.89 -8.82 -17.81
CA GLY A 603 8.42 -10.13 -18.32
C GLY A 603 6.99 -10.31 -18.90
N GLY A 604 6.19 -9.26 -19.06
CA GLY A 604 4.74 -9.36 -19.26
C GLY A 604 3.93 -9.48 -17.97
N ALA A 605 2.60 -9.35 -18.09
CA ALA A 605 1.67 -9.21 -16.96
C ALA A 605 1.69 -10.38 -15.97
N VAL A 606 1.93 -11.62 -16.43
CA VAL A 606 1.97 -12.81 -15.57
C VAL A 606 3.12 -12.70 -14.56
N PHE A 607 4.31 -12.30 -14.98
CA PHE A 607 5.47 -12.22 -14.08
C PHE A 607 5.46 -10.99 -13.21
N PHE A 608 5.03 -9.86 -13.76
CA PHE A 608 4.79 -8.68 -12.93
C PHE A 608 3.79 -9.01 -11.82
N PHE A 609 2.73 -9.77 -12.14
CA PHE A 609 1.79 -10.21 -11.13
C PHE A 609 2.42 -11.19 -10.13
N THR A 610 3.11 -12.23 -10.59
CA THR A 610 3.60 -13.30 -9.69
C THR A 610 4.82 -12.90 -8.86
N TYR A 611 5.85 -12.31 -9.45
CA TYR A 611 7.11 -12.01 -8.75
C TYR A 611 7.16 -10.63 -8.08
N THR A 612 6.25 -9.72 -8.45
CA THR A 612 6.22 -8.37 -7.88
C THR A 612 4.93 -8.10 -7.11
N LEU A 613 3.76 -8.25 -7.73
CA LEU A 613 2.51 -7.90 -7.07
C LEU A 613 2.08 -8.88 -5.99
N ILE A 614 2.21 -10.20 -6.17
CA ILE A 614 1.80 -11.18 -5.15
C ILE A 614 2.57 -10.97 -3.84
N PRO A 615 3.92 -10.91 -3.82
CA PRO A 615 4.66 -10.60 -2.59
C PRO A 615 4.22 -9.28 -1.97
N LEU A 616 4.08 -8.21 -2.76
CA LEU A 616 3.61 -6.91 -2.25
C LEU A 616 2.19 -6.98 -1.65
N ILE A 617 1.25 -7.68 -2.30
CA ILE A 617 -0.13 -7.83 -1.82
C ILE A 617 -0.16 -8.63 -0.50
N ILE A 618 0.76 -9.57 -0.31
CA ILE A 618 0.86 -10.37 0.91
C ILE A 618 1.54 -9.57 2.02
N PHE A 619 2.73 -9.04 1.77
CA PHE A 619 3.59 -8.48 2.81
C PHE A 619 3.30 -7.01 3.13
N ALA A 620 2.86 -6.19 2.17
CA ALA A 620 2.58 -4.77 2.40
C ALA A 620 1.47 -4.53 3.44
N PRO A 621 0.30 -5.20 3.38
CA PRO A 621 -0.78 -4.95 4.34
C PRO A 621 -0.39 -5.33 5.77
N ILE A 622 0.34 -6.43 5.92
CA ILE A 622 0.83 -6.91 7.22
C ILE A 622 1.84 -5.92 7.80
N SER A 623 2.81 -5.52 6.97
CA SER A 623 3.83 -4.55 7.37
C SER A 623 3.22 -3.20 7.73
N ILE A 624 2.29 -2.69 6.91
CA ILE A 624 1.55 -1.45 7.19
C ILE A 624 0.75 -1.59 8.48
N PHE A 625 0.00 -2.68 8.67
CA PHE A 625 -0.83 -2.88 9.85
C PHE A 625 -0.01 -2.93 11.14
N ILE A 626 1.04 -3.76 11.19
CA ILE A 626 1.88 -3.92 12.38
C ILE A 626 2.64 -2.62 12.67
N ASN A 627 3.24 -1.98 11.67
CA ASN A 627 3.95 -0.73 11.88
C ASN A 627 3.01 0.42 12.29
N THR A 628 1.79 0.48 11.72
CA THR A 628 0.77 1.47 12.12
C THR A 628 0.29 1.22 13.54
N LEU A 629 0.09 -0.05 13.93
CA LEU A 629 -0.29 -0.40 15.29
C LEU A 629 0.82 -0.05 16.29
N ASN A 630 2.08 -0.36 15.96
CA ASN A 630 3.23 0.04 16.76
C ASN A 630 3.31 1.56 16.91
N TRP A 631 3.14 2.31 15.82
CA TRP A 631 3.12 3.77 15.85
C TRP A 631 1.97 4.32 16.73
N LEU A 632 0.75 3.81 16.57
CA LEU A 632 -0.40 4.21 17.39
C LEU A 632 -0.19 3.92 18.88
N LEU A 633 0.37 2.75 19.22
CA LEU A 633 0.67 2.37 20.60
C LEU A 633 1.80 3.22 21.20
N MET A 634 2.79 3.62 20.40
CA MET A 634 3.85 4.55 20.81
C MET A 634 3.31 5.97 21.04
N THR A 635 2.39 6.47 20.20
CA THR A 635 1.78 7.79 20.39
C THR A 635 0.90 7.92 21.65
N GLN A 636 0.58 6.81 22.32
CA GLN A 636 -0.18 6.81 23.58
C GLN A 636 0.67 6.74 24.86
N ARG A 637 2.01 6.70 24.79
CA ARG A 637 2.86 6.65 26.00
C ARG A 637 4.01 7.65 25.95
N SER A 638 4.00 8.59 26.90
CA SER A 638 5.04 9.59 27.14
C SER A 638 6.22 9.10 27.99
N GLU A 639 6.30 7.82 28.35
CA GLU A 639 7.35 7.32 29.23
C GLU A 639 8.02 6.06 28.64
N GLY A 640 9.33 6.21 28.38
CA GLY A 640 10.19 5.26 27.67
C GLY A 640 10.39 3.92 28.37
N ARG A 641 9.42 3.01 28.24
CA ARG A 641 9.63 1.57 28.42
C ARG A 641 8.97 0.77 27.28
N SER A 642 9.81 0.25 26.39
CA SER A 642 9.46 -0.69 25.32
C SER A 642 8.99 -2.02 25.93
N PHE A 643 7.68 -2.21 26.06
CA PHE A 643 7.11 -3.52 26.34
C PHE A 643 6.63 -4.14 25.02
N LEU A 644 7.40 -5.11 24.51
CA LEU A 644 7.00 -6.04 23.45
C LEU A 644 5.80 -6.88 23.92
N ILE A 645 4.58 -6.37 23.78
CA ILE A 645 3.34 -7.11 24.08
C ILE A 645 3.10 -8.24 23.05
N MET A 646 3.88 -8.31 21.96
CA MET A 646 3.71 -9.32 20.90
C MET A 646 4.52 -10.61 21.05
N ASP A 647 5.46 -10.73 22.00
CA ASP A 647 6.21 -11.98 22.24
C ASP A 647 5.37 -13.10 22.86
N ARG A 648 4.10 -12.85 23.19
CA ARG A 648 3.17 -13.81 23.82
C ARG A 648 1.98 -14.21 22.96
N LEU A 649 1.96 -13.90 21.66
CA LEU A 649 0.94 -14.43 20.76
C LEU A 649 1.35 -15.83 20.27
N PRO A 650 0.59 -16.90 20.57
CA PRO A 650 0.92 -18.23 20.08
C PRO A 650 0.96 -18.25 18.54
N THR A 651 2.04 -18.78 17.99
CA THR A 651 2.42 -18.82 16.56
C THR A 651 1.35 -19.41 15.62
N HIS A 652 0.38 -20.15 16.15
CA HIS A 652 -0.73 -20.71 15.37
C HIS A 652 -1.93 -19.76 15.20
N ALA A 653 -2.13 -18.78 16.09
CA ALA A 653 -3.27 -17.86 16.05
C ALA A 653 -3.02 -16.62 15.15
N SER A 654 -1.75 -16.23 14.98
CA SER A 654 -1.34 -15.12 14.10
C SER A 654 -1.50 -15.47 12.62
N GLY A 655 -1.19 -16.70 12.21
CA GLY A 655 -1.32 -17.16 10.83
C GLY A 655 -2.76 -17.08 10.30
N ALA A 656 -3.74 -17.56 11.08
CA ALA A 656 -5.16 -17.52 10.67
C ALA A 656 -5.70 -16.08 10.55
N THR A 657 -5.29 -15.20 11.46
CA THR A 657 -5.67 -13.78 11.43
C THR A 657 -5.07 -13.08 10.21
N ILE A 658 -3.82 -13.40 9.87
CA ILE A 658 -3.13 -12.87 8.70
C ILE A 658 -3.76 -13.39 7.40
N TRP A 659 -4.08 -14.69 7.30
CA TRP A 659 -4.81 -15.24 6.17
C TRP A 659 -6.20 -14.62 6.01
N ALA A 660 -6.89 -14.34 7.11
CA ALA A 660 -8.16 -13.64 7.08
C ALA A 660 -8.02 -12.20 6.54
N LEU A 661 -6.96 -11.48 6.92
CA LEU A 661 -6.69 -10.13 6.42
C LEU A 661 -6.27 -10.13 4.94
N ALA A 662 -5.41 -11.06 4.52
CA ALA A 662 -5.02 -11.22 3.11
C ALA A 662 -6.22 -11.62 2.24
N ALA A 663 -7.05 -12.55 2.71
CA ALA A 663 -8.29 -12.93 2.04
C ALA A 663 -9.27 -11.74 1.94
N LEU A 664 -9.36 -10.92 2.99
CA LEU A 664 -10.20 -9.72 2.99
C LEU A 664 -9.69 -8.67 1.97
N LEU A 665 -8.38 -8.49 1.85
CA LEU A 665 -7.80 -7.57 0.86
C LEU A 665 -8.01 -8.08 -0.56
N ILE A 666 -7.69 -9.36 -0.84
CA ILE A 666 -7.91 -9.98 -2.13
C ILE A 666 -9.38 -9.90 -2.51
N PHE A 667 -10.28 -10.23 -1.58
CA PHE A 667 -11.72 -10.07 -1.78
C PHE A 667 -12.10 -8.62 -2.10
N SER A 668 -11.52 -7.64 -1.42
CA SER A 668 -11.78 -6.21 -1.68
C SER A 668 -11.30 -5.77 -3.06
N VAL A 669 -10.10 -6.19 -3.49
CA VAL A 669 -9.54 -5.90 -4.81
C VAL A 669 -10.37 -6.57 -5.92
N LEU A 670 -10.67 -7.86 -5.77
CA LEU A 670 -11.53 -8.60 -6.71
C LEU A 670 -12.92 -7.98 -6.80
N ARG A 671 -13.49 -7.53 -5.68
CA ARG A 671 -14.77 -6.82 -5.66
C ARG A 671 -14.69 -5.48 -6.40
N CYS A 672 -13.63 -4.70 -6.23
CA CYS A 672 -13.42 -3.47 -7.01
C CYS A 672 -13.33 -3.75 -8.51
N LEU A 673 -12.57 -4.78 -8.92
CA LEU A 673 -12.46 -5.18 -10.32
C LEU A 673 -13.81 -5.65 -10.88
N TYR A 674 -14.53 -6.49 -10.13
CA TYR A 674 -15.89 -6.90 -10.49
C TYR A 674 -16.81 -5.69 -10.66
N ASN A 675 -16.80 -4.75 -9.71
CA ASN A 675 -17.65 -3.56 -9.72
C ASN A 675 -17.44 -2.67 -10.96
N VAL A 676 -16.19 -2.57 -11.42
CA VAL A 676 -15.80 -1.74 -12.58
C VAL A 676 -16.13 -2.43 -13.90
N PHE A 677 -15.75 -3.71 -14.04
CA PHE A 677 -15.74 -4.41 -15.34
C PHE A 677 -16.91 -5.37 -15.55
N LEU A 678 -17.42 -6.01 -14.50
CA LEU A 678 -18.39 -7.12 -14.60
C LEU A 678 -19.77 -6.80 -14.00
N HIS A 679 -19.88 -5.77 -13.18
CA HIS A 679 -21.13 -5.38 -12.53
C HIS A 679 -22.24 -5.07 -13.57
N PRO A 680 -23.51 -5.42 -13.30
CA PRO A 680 -24.63 -5.12 -14.21
C PRO A 680 -24.71 -3.64 -14.62
N LEU A 681 -24.33 -2.74 -13.70
CA LEU A 681 -24.30 -1.29 -13.92
C LEU A 681 -23.01 -0.76 -14.59
N ARG A 682 -22.18 -1.61 -15.22
CA ARG A 682 -20.90 -1.20 -15.84
C ARG A 682 -21.05 -0.17 -16.96
N ASN A 683 -22.21 -0.15 -17.62
CA ASN A 683 -22.51 0.75 -18.74
C ASN A 683 -22.96 2.14 -18.29
N PHE A 684 -23.33 2.33 -17.01
CA PHE A 684 -23.73 3.63 -16.49
C PHE A 684 -22.49 4.49 -16.19
N PRO A 685 -22.48 5.77 -16.60
CA PRO A 685 -21.32 6.65 -16.46
C PRO A 685 -21.13 7.09 -15.01
N GLY A 686 -19.89 7.36 -14.60
CA GLY A 686 -19.57 7.87 -13.27
C GLY A 686 -18.07 7.80 -12.96
N PRO A 687 -17.59 8.48 -11.89
CA PRO A 687 -16.18 8.45 -11.51
C PRO A 687 -15.67 7.03 -11.24
N LEU A 688 -14.46 6.70 -11.71
CA LEU A 688 -13.89 5.36 -11.54
C LEU A 688 -13.83 4.92 -10.07
N LYS A 689 -13.45 5.83 -9.17
CA LYS A 689 -13.39 5.59 -7.71
C LYS A 689 -14.76 5.24 -7.11
N ASN A 690 -15.83 5.87 -7.61
CA ASN A 690 -17.22 5.66 -7.18
C ASN A 690 -17.80 4.35 -7.77
N ARG A 691 -17.41 4.01 -8.99
CA ARG A 691 -17.75 2.73 -9.63
C ARG A 691 -17.06 1.55 -8.95
N ALA A 692 -15.81 1.71 -8.49
CA ALA A 692 -15.04 0.66 -7.83
C ALA A 692 -15.51 0.43 -6.38
N SER A 693 -15.76 1.49 -5.61
CA SER A 693 -16.07 1.42 -4.19
C SER A 693 -17.06 2.49 -3.73
N GLY A 694 -17.84 2.18 -2.68
CA GLY A 694 -18.71 3.15 -2.00
C GLY A 694 -17.96 4.15 -1.12
N LEU A 695 -16.66 3.93 -0.83
CA LEU A 695 -15.84 4.74 0.08
C LEU A 695 -15.84 6.25 -0.23
N PRO A 696 -15.69 6.72 -1.48
CA PRO A 696 -15.69 8.15 -1.77
C PRO A 696 -16.99 8.85 -1.33
N ASN A 697 -18.14 8.18 -1.48
CA ASN A 697 -19.44 8.71 -1.05
C ASN A 697 -19.54 8.77 0.45
N VAL A 698 -19.04 7.73 1.14
CA VAL A 698 -19.00 7.71 2.61
C VAL A 698 -18.17 8.88 3.14
N VAL A 699 -17.00 9.13 2.55
CA VAL A 699 -16.15 10.28 2.93
C VAL A 699 -16.85 11.61 2.67
N SER A 700 -17.49 11.77 1.51
CA SER A 700 -18.22 12.99 1.14
C SER A 700 -19.41 13.26 2.08
N MET A 701 -20.17 12.21 2.40
CA MET A 701 -21.27 12.25 3.37
C MET A 701 -20.79 12.64 4.77
N LEU A 702 -19.68 12.06 5.26
CA LEU A 702 -19.13 12.42 6.58
C LEU A 702 -18.58 13.85 6.65
N ARG A 703 -18.18 14.43 5.52
CA ARG A 703 -17.76 15.85 5.43
C ARG A 703 -18.92 16.83 5.34
N GLY A 704 -20.15 16.33 5.13
CA GLY A 704 -21.32 17.17 4.85
C GLY A 704 -21.24 17.86 3.48
N LYS A 705 -20.48 17.29 2.53
CA LYS A 705 -20.30 17.82 1.17
C LYS A 705 -20.98 16.97 0.10
N TRP A 706 -21.70 15.93 0.51
CA TRP A 706 -22.29 14.96 -0.41
C TRP A 706 -23.13 15.62 -1.48
N THR A 707 -24.11 16.43 -1.10
CA THR A 707 -25.00 17.11 -2.04
C THR A 707 -24.28 18.07 -2.98
N ALA A 708 -23.36 18.89 -2.44
CA ALA A 708 -22.59 19.86 -3.23
C ALA A 708 -21.67 19.18 -4.26
N GLU A 709 -21.09 18.03 -3.93
CA GLU A 709 -20.22 17.28 -4.83
C GLU A 709 -20.99 16.52 -5.93
N LEU A 710 -22.32 16.36 -5.82
CA LEU A 710 -23.12 15.65 -6.84
C LEU A 710 -23.39 16.50 -8.09
N LEU A 711 -23.60 17.81 -7.95
CA LEU A 711 -23.90 18.68 -9.09
C LEU A 711 -22.79 18.67 -10.17
N PRO A 712 -21.50 18.83 -9.83
CA PRO A 712 -20.42 18.71 -10.82
C PRO A 712 -20.36 17.34 -11.51
N LEU A 713 -20.77 16.28 -10.81
CA LEU A 713 -20.81 14.94 -11.39
C LEU A 713 -21.94 14.81 -12.41
N VAL A 714 -23.13 15.33 -12.10
CA VAL A 714 -24.28 15.36 -13.02
C VAL A 714 -23.96 16.17 -14.26
N GLU A 715 -23.39 17.36 -14.10
CA GLU A 715 -23.03 18.20 -15.24
C GLU A 715 -22.02 17.52 -16.17
N LYS A 716 -21.04 16.80 -15.59
CA LYS A 716 -20.00 16.08 -16.33
C LYS A 716 -20.47 14.79 -17.00
N TYR A 717 -21.23 13.96 -16.29
CA TYR A 717 -21.54 12.58 -16.71
C TYR A 717 -22.95 12.43 -17.32
N GLY A 718 -23.79 13.46 -17.20
CA GLY A 718 -25.14 13.49 -17.76
C GLY A 718 -26.25 13.22 -16.73
N PRO A 719 -27.50 13.05 -17.19
CA PRO A 719 -28.69 13.02 -16.33
C PRO A 719 -28.77 11.78 -15.41
N VAL A 720 -27.98 10.74 -15.69
CA VAL A 720 -27.89 9.51 -14.90
C VAL A 720 -26.43 9.24 -14.56
N VAL A 721 -26.11 9.18 -13.26
CA VAL A 721 -24.73 9.00 -12.79
C VAL A 721 -24.65 7.85 -11.80
N ARG A 722 -23.70 6.94 -12.02
CA ARG A 722 -23.34 5.88 -11.09
C ARG A 722 -22.46 6.44 -9.97
N ILE A 723 -23.11 6.78 -8.87
CA ILE A 723 -22.46 7.41 -7.71
C ILE A 723 -21.86 6.38 -6.77
N ARG A 724 -22.31 5.12 -6.76
CA ARG A 724 -21.69 3.99 -6.03
C ARG A 724 -21.72 2.72 -6.89
N PRO A 725 -21.05 1.62 -6.48
CA PRO A 725 -21.11 0.39 -7.26
C PRO A 725 -22.54 -0.08 -7.53
N ASP A 726 -23.44 0.10 -6.56
CA ASP A 726 -24.83 -0.36 -6.53
C ASP A 726 -25.87 0.78 -6.59
N GLU A 727 -25.46 2.03 -6.79
CA GLU A 727 -26.37 3.20 -6.71
C GLU A 727 -26.27 4.13 -7.92
N LEU A 728 -27.43 4.48 -8.48
CA LEU A 728 -27.60 5.45 -9.56
C LEU A 728 -28.34 6.70 -9.05
N LEU A 729 -27.81 7.87 -9.41
CA LEU A 729 -28.44 9.16 -9.20
C LEU A 729 -29.10 9.62 -10.51
N PHE A 730 -30.35 10.08 -10.42
CA PHE A 730 -31.11 10.64 -11.54
C PHE A 730 -31.38 12.13 -11.33
N THR A 731 -31.22 12.90 -12.41
CA THR A 731 -31.55 14.33 -12.49
C THR A 731 -32.44 14.65 -13.70
N HIS A 732 -33.08 13.62 -14.27
CA HIS A 732 -34.14 13.76 -15.26
C HIS A 732 -35.51 13.90 -14.57
N PRO A 733 -36.36 14.88 -14.93
CA PRO A 733 -37.66 15.11 -14.29
C PRO A 733 -38.57 13.86 -14.22
N ASP A 734 -38.62 13.05 -15.29
CA ASP A 734 -39.40 11.80 -15.33
C ASP A 734 -39.04 10.79 -14.23
N ALA A 735 -37.80 10.85 -13.71
CA ALA A 735 -37.38 9.95 -12.63
C ALA A 735 -38.23 10.13 -11.36
N TRP A 736 -38.82 11.30 -11.14
CA TRP A 736 -39.78 11.50 -10.05
C TRP A 736 -40.97 10.54 -10.19
N LYS A 737 -41.57 10.50 -11.38
CA LYS A 737 -42.71 9.63 -11.68
C LYS A 737 -42.31 8.16 -11.69
N ASP A 738 -41.21 7.83 -12.36
CA ASP A 738 -40.79 6.45 -12.57
C ASP A 738 -40.30 5.76 -11.30
N ILE A 739 -39.77 6.50 -10.33
CA ILE A 739 -39.27 5.94 -9.06
C ILE A 739 -40.32 6.02 -7.95
N TYR A 740 -41.02 7.15 -7.80
CA TYR A 740 -41.78 7.44 -6.57
C TYR A 740 -43.30 7.34 -6.73
N SER A 741 -43.85 7.32 -7.96
CA SER A 741 -45.31 7.32 -8.17
C SER A 741 -45.97 5.93 -8.02
N HIS A 742 -47.31 5.89 -8.02
CA HIS A 742 -48.06 4.63 -8.10
C HIS A 742 -47.97 3.95 -9.48
N GLN A 743 -47.85 4.75 -10.55
CA GLN A 743 -47.66 4.29 -11.93
C GLN A 743 -46.16 4.38 -12.26
N ASN A 744 -45.34 3.74 -11.42
CA ASN A 744 -43.89 3.74 -11.53
C ASN A 744 -43.41 2.88 -12.72
N GLY A 745 -42.11 2.95 -12.99
CA GLY A 745 -41.49 2.26 -14.12
C GLY A 745 -41.19 0.78 -13.89
N ALA A 746 -41.68 0.16 -12.81
CA ALA A 746 -41.43 -1.26 -12.54
C ALA A 746 -41.96 -2.15 -13.66
N VAL A 747 -41.17 -3.14 -14.07
CA VAL A 747 -41.58 -4.09 -15.13
C VAL A 747 -42.77 -4.93 -14.66
N VAL A 748 -42.77 -5.33 -13.39
CA VAL A 748 -43.86 -6.08 -12.78
C VAL A 748 -44.92 -5.09 -12.27
N LYS A 749 -46.10 -5.11 -12.89
CA LYS A 749 -47.21 -4.24 -12.50
C LYS A 749 -47.61 -4.48 -11.04
N GLY A 750 -47.76 -3.40 -10.28
CA GLY A 750 -48.18 -3.43 -8.88
C GLY A 750 -47.04 -3.52 -7.86
N GLU A 751 -45.79 -3.67 -8.31
CA GLU A 751 -44.60 -3.51 -7.45
C GLU A 751 -44.31 -2.04 -7.13
N GLU A 752 -43.68 -1.80 -5.98
CA GLU A 752 -43.24 -0.47 -5.53
C GLU A 752 -41.73 -0.49 -5.33
N PHE A 753 -41.07 0.62 -5.66
CA PHE A 753 -39.68 0.83 -5.29
C PHE A 753 -39.55 0.94 -3.76
N GLY A 754 -38.91 -0.06 -3.14
CA GLY A 754 -38.77 -0.13 -1.68
C GLY A 754 -37.87 0.96 -1.11
N LYS A 755 -38.03 1.32 0.17
CA LYS A 755 -37.05 2.19 0.84
C LYS A 755 -35.75 1.44 1.09
N PHE A 756 -34.63 2.10 0.83
CA PHE A 756 -33.32 1.49 1.05
C PHE A 756 -33.05 1.31 2.56
N GLU A 757 -33.06 0.06 3.01
CA GLU A 757 -33.04 -0.29 4.44
C GLU A 757 -31.85 0.32 5.19
N LEU A 758 -30.65 0.29 4.59
CA LEU A 758 -29.43 0.82 5.22
C LEU A 758 -29.50 2.33 5.50
N PHE A 759 -30.33 3.05 4.74
CA PHE A 759 -30.55 4.48 4.89
C PHE A 759 -31.70 4.80 5.85
N TYR A 760 -32.85 4.12 5.71
CA TYR A 760 -34.08 4.48 6.43
C TYR A 760 -34.31 3.72 7.75
N GLN A 761 -33.65 2.57 7.96
CA GLN A 761 -33.87 1.73 9.13
C GLN A 761 -32.62 1.58 10.00
N THR A 762 -32.84 1.37 11.31
CA THR A 762 -31.79 1.04 12.25
C THR A 762 -32.16 -0.25 12.97
N ARG A 763 -31.30 -1.27 12.83
CA ARG A 763 -31.52 -2.60 13.40
C ARG A 763 -31.75 -2.51 14.92
N GLY A 764 -32.79 -3.19 15.40
CA GLY A 764 -33.18 -3.22 16.82
C GLY A 764 -33.93 -1.97 17.30
N VAL A 765 -34.28 -1.04 16.41
CA VAL A 765 -35.14 0.11 16.71
C VAL A 765 -36.44 -0.05 15.93
N THR A 766 -37.58 0.13 16.61
CA THR A 766 -38.90 0.11 15.99
C THR A 766 -38.97 1.18 14.89
N PRO A 767 -39.26 0.83 13.62
CA PRO A 767 -39.41 1.82 12.56
C PRO A 767 -40.61 2.74 12.81
N SER A 768 -40.44 4.01 12.47
CA SER A 768 -41.55 4.96 12.29
C SER A 768 -42.07 4.87 10.85
N LEU A 769 -43.13 5.62 10.52
CA LEU A 769 -43.67 5.72 9.16
C LEU A 769 -42.57 5.94 8.10
N LEU A 770 -41.51 6.69 8.43
CA LEU A 770 -40.40 6.93 7.50
C LEU A 770 -39.65 5.64 7.11
N GLY A 771 -39.47 4.69 8.02
CA GLY A 771 -38.70 3.46 7.79
C GLY A 771 -39.54 2.22 7.50
N GLU A 772 -40.86 2.33 7.46
CA GLU A 772 -41.77 1.19 7.49
C GLU A 772 -41.87 0.42 6.15
N THR A 773 -42.22 -0.87 6.24
CA THR A 773 -42.50 -1.73 5.07
C THR A 773 -43.79 -1.30 4.37
N ARG A 774 -44.00 -1.71 3.10
CA ARG A 774 -45.13 -1.27 2.27
C ARG A 774 -46.50 -1.45 2.97
N GLY A 775 -46.77 -2.63 3.52
CA GLY A 775 -48.07 -2.94 4.14
C GLY A 775 -48.35 -2.10 5.38
N ASN A 776 -47.42 -2.09 6.33
CA ASN A 776 -47.55 -1.30 7.56
C ASN A 776 -47.53 0.20 7.28
N HIS A 777 -46.74 0.67 6.30
CA HIS A 777 -46.70 2.07 5.90
C HIS A 777 -48.09 2.54 5.43
N ALA A 778 -48.75 1.79 4.55
CA ALA A 778 -50.07 2.16 4.04
C ALA A 778 -51.11 2.27 5.17
N LEU A 779 -51.08 1.34 6.12
CA LEU A 779 -51.98 1.34 7.29
C LEU A 779 -51.75 2.57 8.18
N ILE A 780 -50.51 2.84 8.57
CA ILE A 780 -50.16 3.97 9.46
C ILE A 780 -50.40 5.31 8.73
N ARG A 781 -49.98 5.42 7.46
CA ARG A 781 -50.19 6.62 6.62
C ARG A 781 -51.67 6.97 6.52
N ARG A 782 -52.54 5.97 6.32
CA ARG A 782 -53.99 6.17 6.24
C ARG A 782 -54.54 6.79 7.51
N GLN A 783 -54.20 6.26 8.68
CA GLN A 783 -54.71 6.81 9.94
C GLN A 783 -54.17 8.22 10.21
N LEU A 784 -52.86 8.43 10.06
CA LEU A 784 -52.26 9.75 10.28
C LEU A 784 -52.81 10.81 9.32
N SER A 785 -53.16 10.44 8.07
CA SER A 785 -53.63 11.40 7.06
C SER A 785 -54.87 12.20 7.50
N HIS A 786 -55.72 11.64 8.37
CA HIS A 786 -56.86 12.35 8.94
C HIS A 786 -56.44 13.60 9.73
N GLY A 787 -55.35 13.52 10.49
CA GLY A 787 -54.80 14.64 11.26
C GLY A 787 -54.22 15.77 10.41
N PHE A 788 -53.95 15.50 9.13
CA PHE A 788 -53.39 16.45 8.16
C PHE A 788 -54.41 16.89 7.10
N SER A 789 -55.70 16.57 7.30
CA SER A 789 -56.77 17.00 6.39
C SER A 789 -57.05 18.49 6.51
N ASP A 790 -57.52 19.13 5.44
CA ASP A 790 -57.79 20.58 5.44
C ASP A 790 -58.82 21.00 6.51
N ARG A 791 -59.75 20.11 6.86
CA ARG A 791 -60.68 20.35 7.96
C ARG A 791 -59.95 20.42 9.29
N THR A 792 -59.13 19.42 9.61
CA THR A 792 -58.40 19.36 10.88
C THR A 792 -57.34 20.47 10.99
N LEU A 793 -56.72 20.86 9.88
CA LEU A 793 -55.79 22.00 9.87
C LEU A 793 -56.47 23.33 10.24
N ARG A 794 -57.74 23.53 9.86
CA ARG A 794 -58.52 24.69 10.33
C ARG A 794 -58.81 24.61 11.83
N ASP A 795 -59.14 23.43 12.33
CA ASP A 795 -59.37 23.21 13.77
C ASP A 795 -58.08 23.43 14.60
N GLN A 796 -56.90 23.28 13.97
CA GLN A 796 -55.58 23.51 14.55
C GLN A 796 -55.09 24.97 14.47
N GLU A 797 -55.76 25.82 13.69
CA GLU A 797 -55.28 27.18 13.39
C GLU A 797 -55.07 28.03 14.65
N SER A 798 -55.96 27.90 15.63
CA SER A 798 -55.87 28.64 16.90
C SER A 798 -54.59 28.31 17.68
N ILE A 799 -54.13 27.06 17.62
CA ILE A 799 -52.89 26.60 18.26
C ILE A 799 -51.69 27.27 17.58
N VAL A 800 -51.60 27.15 16.25
CA VAL A 800 -50.48 27.70 15.48
C VAL A 800 -50.43 29.22 15.62
N LYS A 801 -51.58 29.90 15.50
CA LYS A 801 -51.68 31.35 15.66
C LYS A 801 -51.16 31.81 17.03
N GLY A 802 -51.50 31.11 18.11
CA GLY A 802 -51.02 31.46 19.46
C GLY A 802 -49.49 31.46 19.58
N TYR A 803 -48.81 30.48 18.98
CA TYR A 803 -47.34 30.45 18.97
C TYR A 803 -46.74 31.50 18.01
N VAL A 804 -47.40 31.82 16.90
CA VAL A 804 -46.95 32.90 16.01
C VAL A 804 -47.10 34.27 16.70
N ASP A 805 -48.19 34.50 17.43
CA ASP A 805 -48.38 35.70 18.25
C ASP A 805 -47.27 35.83 19.29
N LEU A 806 -46.93 34.72 19.98
CA LEU A 806 -45.82 34.68 20.95
C LEU A 806 -44.46 34.94 20.29
N LEU A 807 -44.22 34.45 19.07
CA LEU A 807 -43.00 34.73 18.31
C LEU A 807 -42.87 36.24 18.04
N ILE A 808 -43.93 36.87 17.52
CA ILE A 808 -43.91 38.31 17.22
C ILE A 808 -43.71 39.12 18.51
N GLN A 809 -44.38 38.74 19.60
CA GLN A 809 -44.19 39.36 20.92
C GLN A 809 -42.73 39.29 21.38
N GLN A 810 -42.11 38.11 21.38
CA GLN A 810 -40.73 37.92 21.82
C GLN A 810 -39.73 38.70 20.96
N LEU A 811 -39.96 38.77 19.64
CA LEU A 811 -39.13 39.58 18.74
C LEU A 811 -39.28 41.08 19.03
N ARG A 812 -40.51 41.58 19.27
CA ARG A 812 -40.78 42.99 19.63
C ARG A 812 -40.11 43.38 20.95
N GLU A 813 -40.28 42.58 21.99
CA GLU A 813 -39.76 42.86 23.33
C GLU A 813 -38.22 42.93 23.35
N ARG A 814 -37.56 42.16 22.49
CA ARG A 814 -36.10 42.04 22.48
C ARG A 814 -35.43 42.96 21.46
N CYS A 815 -36.12 43.37 20.39
CA CYS A 815 -35.52 44.17 19.29
C CYS A 815 -35.14 45.62 19.65
N ILE A 816 -35.61 46.14 20.78
CA ILE A 816 -35.27 47.47 21.28
C ILE A 816 -34.31 47.34 22.47
N PRO A 817 -33.11 47.95 22.46
CA PRO A 817 -32.25 47.97 23.64
C PRO A 817 -32.91 48.74 24.79
N VAL A 818 -32.97 48.12 25.98
CA VAL A 818 -33.27 48.86 27.22
C VAL A 818 -32.06 49.73 27.54
N ASN A 819 -32.12 51.02 27.19
CA ASN A 819 -31.20 52.01 27.73
C ASN A 819 -31.38 52.04 29.26
N LYS A 820 -30.47 51.41 29.99
CA LYS A 820 -30.18 51.81 31.37
C LYS A 820 -29.43 53.14 31.28
N THR A 821 -30.10 54.23 31.66
CA THR A 821 -29.56 55.40 32.39
C THR A 821 -28.12 55.19 32.88
N ASP A 822 -27.11 56.02 32.61
CA ASP A 822 -27.11 57.46 32.34
C ASP A 822 -25.92 57.89 31.47
N SER A 823 -26.16 58.98 30.74
CA SER A 823 -25.26 60.11 30.46
C SER A 823 -25.26 60.51 28.99
N GLU A 824 -25.82 61.69 28.78
CA GLU A 824 -25.84 62.42 27.52
C GLU A 824 -24.42 62.68 27.04
N LYS A 825 -24.04 62.04 25.93
CA LYS A 825 -23.29 62.59 24.78
C LYS A 825 -22.57 61.45 24.06
N GLU A 826 -23.29 60.72 23.22
CA GLU A 826 -22.70 60.15 22.03
C GLU A 826 -23.75 60.13 20.90
N LYS A 827 -23.55 61.02 19.93
CA LYS A 827 -24.25 60.97 18.64
C LYS A 827 -23.61 59.85 17.80
N LEU A 828 -24.47 59.18 17.02
CA LEU A 828 -24.20 58.23 15.93
C LEU A 828 -23.93 56.77 16.32
N LEU A 829 -25.00 56.01 16.59
CA LEU A 829 -25.49 54.89 15.77
C LEU A 829 -26.75 54.33 16.48
N PRO A 830 -27.85 53.99 15.78
CA PRO A 830 -28.87 53.14 16.39
C PRO A 830 -28.20 51.81 16.74
N SER A 831 -28.09 51.50 18.04
CA SER A 831 -27.63 50.21 18.53
C SER A 831 -28.59 49.12 18.04
N LYS A 832 -28.42 48.65 16.80
CA LYS A 832 -29.21 47.56 16.23
C LYS A 832 -28.73 46.26 16.90
N THR A 833 -29.59 45.63 17.71
CA THR A 833 -29.31 44.32 18.31
C THR A 833 -29.42 43.25 17.22
N ALA A 834 -28.38 42.41 17.06
CA ALA A 834 -28.40 41.31 16.10
C ALA A 834 -29.24 40.13 16.63
N PHE A 835 -30.18 39.64 15.82
CA PHE A 835 -31.04 38.48 16.10
C PHE A 835 -30.65 37.30 15.21
N ASP A 836 -30.38 36.14 15.81
CA ASP A 836 -30.32 34.90 15.05
C ASP A 836 -31.75 34.39 14.77
N LEU A 837 -32.33 34.79 13.64
CA LEU A 837 -33.71 34.41 13.28
C LEU A 837 -33.89 32.89 13.11
N ARG A 838 -32.81 32.16 12.78
CA ARG A 838 -32.87 30.69 12.70
C ARG A 838 -33.29 30.07 14.03
N HIS A 839 -32.77 30.56 15.17
CA HIS A 839 -33.17 30.04 16.48
C HIS A 839 -34.65 30.27 16.74
N TRP A 840 -35.16 31.45 16.42
CA TRP A 840 -36.57 31.80 16.65
C TRP A 840 -37.52 30.98 15.78
N TYR A 841 -37.15 30.70 14.53
CA TYR A 841 -37.90 29.75 13.70
C TYR A 841 -37.86 28.33 14.26
N ASN A 842 -36.69 27.85 14.71
CA ASN A 842 -36.59 26.54 15.36
C ASN A 842 -37.45 26.48 16.64
N PHE A 843 -37.38 27.47 17.52
CA PHE A 843 -38.18 27.50 18.75
C PHE A 843 -39.68 27.46 18.47
N THR A 844 -40.13 28.27 17.52
CA THR A 844 -41.56 28.35 17.14
C THR A 844 -42.05 27.02 16.58
N THR A 845 -41.33 26.46 15.61
CA THR A 845 -41.74 25.22 14.94
C THR A 845 -41.63 23.99 15.86
N PHE A 846 -40.63 23.94 16.77
CA PHE A 846 -40.53 22.89 17.79
C PHE A 846 -41.67 22.95 18.79
N ASP A 847 -42.06 24.13 19.29
CA ASP A 847 -43.15 24.25 20.25
C ASP A 847 -44.52 23.95 19.61
N ILE A 848 -44.76 24.44 18.38
CA ILE A 848 -45.96 24.11 17.59
C ILE A 848 -46.09 22.59 17.41
N ILE A 849 -45.05 21.92 16.89
CA ILE A 849 -45.13 20.48 16.64
C ILE A 849 -45.09 19.65 17.92
N GLY A 850 -44.42 20.12 18.97
CA GLY A 850 -44.43 19.49 20.29
C GLY A 850 -45.83 19.43 20.85
N ASP A 851 -46.55 20.54 20.76
CA ASP A 851 -47.94 20.63 21.18
C ASP A 851 -48.87 19.79 20.29
N MET A 852 -48.64 19.76 18.98
CA MET A 852 -49.42 18.94 18.05
C MET A 852 -49.08 17.43 18.06
N ALA A 853 -47.92 17.02 18.59
CA ALA A 853 -47.52 15.60 18.65
C ALA A 853 -47.65 14.99 20.06
N PHE A 854 -47.54 15.81 21.11
CA PHE A 854 -47.59 15.38 22.51
C PHE A 854 -48.64 16.11 23.34
N GLY A 855 -49.38 17.07 22.78
CA GLY A 855 -50.36 17.88 23.53
C GLY A 855 -49.74 18.85 24.53
N GLU A 856 -48.43 19.08 24.47
CA GLU A 856 -47.71 20.08 25.26
C GLU A 856 -46.45 20.59 24.52
N PRO A 857 -46.12 21.89 24.60
CA PRO A 857 -44.91 22.45 23.97
C PRO A 857 -43.62 22.01 24.68
N PHE A 858 -42.46 22.41 24.13
CA PHE A 858 -41.15 22.25 24.80
C PHE A 858 -40.76 23.48 25.63
N GLY A 859 -41.43 24.61 25.43
CA GLY A 859 -41.22 25.88 26.16
C GLY A 859 -40.01 26.68 25.66
N SER A 860 -39.52 26.39 24.45
CA SER A 860 -38.31 27.04 23.94
C SER A 860 -38.59 28.47 23.44
N LEU A 861 -39.79 28.71 22.93
CA LEU A 861 -40.19 30.02 22.41
C LEU A 861 -40.44 31.04 23.54
N GLU A 862 -41.16 30.62 24.59
CA GLU A 862 -41.48 31.46 25.75
C GLU A 862 -40.23 31.86 26.53
N THR A 863 -39.34 30.91 26.80
CA THR A 863 -38.11 31.17 27.55
C THR A 863 -37.03 31.86 26.70
N GLY A 864 -37.13 31.76 25.37
CA GLY A 864 -36.06 32.12 24.44
C GLY A 864 -34.79 31.28 24.64
N GLN A 865 -34.90 30.11 25.28
CA GLN A 865 -33.81 29.17 25.51
C GLN A 865 -34.19 27.80 24.96
N GLU A 866 -33.25 27.18 24.26
CA GLU A 866 -33.49 25.87 23.68
C GLU A 866 -33.59 24.77 24.76
N SER A 867 -34.70 24.04 24.76
CA SER A 867 -34.95 22.91 25.66
C SER A 867 -33.90 21.80 25.51
N GLU A 868 -33.55 21.15 26.63
CA GLU A 868 -32.58 20.04 26.64
C GLU A 868 -33.01 18.87 25.72
N LEU A 869 -34.32 18.63 25.60
CA LEU A 869 -34.85 17.58 24.72
C LEU A 869 -34.66 17.94 23.24
N VAL A 870 -34.84 19.21 22.87
CA VAL A 870 -34.63 19.74 21.50
C VAL A 870 -33.14 19.64 21.14
N LYS A 871 -32.24 20.11 22.01
CA LYS A 871 -30.77 19.97 21.84
C LYS A 871 -30.35 18.53 21.56
N ASN A 872 -30.95 17.60 22.29
CA ASN A 872 -30.62 16.19 22.16
C ASN A 872 -31.17 15.58 20.86
N ILE A 873 -32.33 16.03 20.39
CA ILE A 873 -32.89 15.65 19.08
C ILE A 873 -31.98 16.16 17.96
N GLU A 874 -31.58 17.45 17.99
CA GLU A 874 -30.69 18.04 17.00
C GLU A 874 -29.32 17.33 16.93
N ARG A 875 -28.70 17.06 18.08
CA ARG A 875 -27.46 16.24 18.16
C ARG A 875 -27.65 14.83 17.60
N GLY A 876 -28.81 14.22 17.83
CA GLY A 876 -29.17 12.93 17.27
C GLY A 876 -29.18 12.94 15.74
N LEU A 877 -29.78 13.96 15.14
CA LEU A 877 -29.82 14.15 13.68
C LEU A 877 -28.43 14.36 13.11
N ALA A 878 -27.59 15.19 13.75
CA ALA A 878 -26.21 15.42 13.33
C ALA A 878 -25.34 14.14 13.36
N SER A 879 -25.68 13.17 14.22
CA SER A 879 -24.97 11.88 14.34
C SER A 879 -25.41 10.81 13.33
N GLN A 880 -26.54 11.01 12.64
CA GLN A 880 -27.13 10.02 11.74
C GLN A 880 -26.21 9.62 10.55
N PRO A 881 -25.50 10.55 9.89
CA PRO A 881 -24.59 10.24 8.77
C PRO A 881 -23.47 9.29 9.16
N ILE A 882 -22.97 9.38 10.40
CA ILE A 882 -21.96 8.47 10.94
C ILE A 882 -22.53 7.05 11.03
N GLY A 883 -23.76 6.92 11.52
CA GLY A 883 -24.47 5.64 11.57
C GLY A 883 -24.67 5.04 10.19
N THR A 884 -25.11 5.83 9.21
CA THR A 884 -25.31 5.39 7.81
C THR A 884 -23.99 5.02 7.14
N ALA A 885 -22.95 5.84 7.29
CA ALA A 885 -21.60 5.58 6.77
C ALA A 885 -21.09 4.19 7.18
N MET A 886 -21.16 3.91 8.47
CA MET A 886 -20.66 2.64 9.02
C MET A 886 -21.49 1.43 8.57
N LYS A 887 -22.81 1.59 8.37
CA LYS A 887 -23.67 0.55 7.78
C LYS A 887 -23.26 0.26 6.33
N LEU A 888 -23.01 1.31 5.54
CA LEU A 888 -22.56 1.18 4.14
C LEU A 888 -21.19 0.50 4.01
N LEU A 889 -20.34 0.59 5.04
CA LEU A 889 -19.06 -0.11 5.12
C LEU A 889 -19.17 -1.56 5.63
N GLY A 890 -20.38 -2.06 5.92
CA GLY A 890 -20.59 -3.40 6.48
C GLY A 890 -20.26 -3.54 7.96
N LEU A 891 -19.94 -2.45 8.66
CA LEU A 891 -19.54 -2.42 10.08
C LEU A 891 -20.74 -2.29 11.04
N GLY A 892 -21.98 -2.42 10.55
CA GLY A 892 -23.20 -2.22 11.33
C GLY A 892 -23.29 -3.12 12.58
N ARG A 893 -22.76 -4.35 12.53
CA ARG A 893 -22.74 -5.28 13.69
C ARG A 893 -21.83 -4.81 14.81
N MET A 894 -20.67 -4.23 14.47
CA MET A 894 -19.73 -3.66 15.44
C MET A 894 -20.34 -2.46 16.17
N ILE A 895 -21.11 -1.63 15.46
CA ILE A 895 -21.83 -0.51 16.09
C ILE A 895 -22.85 -1.02 17.11
N SER A 896 -23.66 -2.01 16.77
CA SER A 896 -24.65 -2.55 17.72
C SER A 896 -23.98 -3.09 18.99
N TRP A 897 -22.77 -3.64 18.87
CA TRP A 897 -21.97 -4.10 20.01
C TRP A 897 -21.39 -2.95 20.85
N ILE A 898 -20.79 -1.93 20.22
CA ILE A 898 -20.22 -0.75 20.90
C ILE A 898 -21.33 0.14 21.51
N ALA A 899 -22.37 0.44 20.73
CA ALA A 899 -23.51 1.25 21.14
C ALA A 899 -24.37 0.54 22.20
N GLY A 900 -24.43 -0.80 22.19
CA GLY A 900 -25.09 -1.61 23.20
C GLY A 900 -24.49 -1.43 24.61
N ARG A 901 -23.19 -1.11 24.71
CA ARG A 901 -22.52 -0.86 26.00
C ARG A 901 -22.63 0.59 26.51
N ASN A 902 -22.96 1.58 25.67
CA ASN A 902 -22.87 3.01 26.04
C ASN A 902 -24.09 3.90 25.67
N SER A 903 -25.26 3.38 25.29
CA SER A 903 -26.38 4.25 24.83
C SER A 903 -27.24 4.91 25.93
N LYS A 904 -26.64 5.36 27.04
CA LYS A 904 -27.35 6.14 28.09
C LYS A 904 -28.16 7.30 27.49
N PHE A 905 -27.57 7.99 26.50
CA PHE A 905 -28.20 9.08 25.75
C PHE A 905 -29.47 8.66 24.98
N ARG A 906 -29.41 7.57 24.21
CA ARG A 906 -30.57 7.09 23.42
C ARG A 906 -31.70 6.60 24.33
N ARG A 907 -31.34 5.96 25.45
CA ARG A 907 -32.31 5.49 26.46
C ARG A 907 -33.01 6.67 27.15
N ILE A 908 -32.26 7.69 27.59
CA ILE A 908 -32.82 8.88 28.25
C ILE A 908 -33.75 9.65 27.31
N ASN A 909 -33.34 9.92 26.07
CA ASN A 909 -34.19 10.64 25.12
C ASN A 909 -35.44 9.82 24.75
N GLY A 910 -35.29 8.50 24.59
CA GLY A 910 -36.40 7.59 24.38
C GLY A 910 -37.40 7.60 25.54
N GLN A 911 -36.91 7.64 26.79
CA GLN A 911 -37.72 7.74 28.01
C GLN A 911 -38.44 9.08 28.11
N LYS A 912 -37.75 10.22 27.95
CA LYS A 912 -38.37 11.55 27.95
C LYS A 912 -39.48 11.67 26.90
N THR A 913 -39.25 11.14 25.69
CA THR A 913 -40.26 11.09 24.62
C THR A 913 -41.44 10.17 24.98
N ALA A 914 -41.17 9.02 25.60
CA ALA A 914 -42.20 8.10 26.07
C ALA A 914 -43.05 8.71 27.18
N GLU A 915 -42.45 9.45 28.11
CA GLU A 915 -43.14 10.14 29.20
C GLU A 915 -44.08 11.22 28.66
N LYS A 916 -43.63 12.06 27.72
CA LYS A 916 -44.50 13.04 27.05
C LYS A 916 -45.71 12.37 26.37
N LEU A 917 -45.48 11.29 25.60
CA LEU A 917 -46.58 10.56 24.96
C LEU A 917 -47.52 9.88 25.97
N ARG A 918 -46.99 9.33 27.07
CA ARG A 918 -47.84 8.76 28.14
C ARG A 918 -48.69 9.82 28.81
N ARG A 919 -48.14 11.02 29.08
CA ARG A 919 -48.93 12.15 29.59
C ARG A 919 -50.02 12.52 28.62
N ARG A 920 -49.72 12.61 27.32
CA ARG A 920 -50.73 12.86 26.28
C ARG A 920 -51.87 11.85 26.30
N MET A 921 -51.55 10.56 26.39
CA MET A 921 -52.53 9.49 26.48
C MET A 921 -53.33 9.57 27.79
N GLY A 922 -52.70 9.94 28.90
CA GLY A 922 -53.34 10.08 30.22
C GLY A 922 -54.27 11.27 30.35
N LEU A 923 -54.20 12.27 29.46
CA LEU A 923 -55.15 13.39 29.45
C LEU A 923 -56.58 12.95 29.11
N ASN A 924 -56.76 11.82 28.40
CA ASN A 924 -58.07 11.25 28.04
C ASN A 924 -59.07 12.26 27.43
N VAL A 925 -58.57 13.32 26.78
CA VAL A 925 -59.37 14.30 26.05
C VAL A 925 -59.10 14.20 24.55
N GLU A 926 -60.16 14.36 23.77
CA GLU A 926 -60.04 14.53 22.32
C GLU A 926 -59.47 15.91 22.04
N ARG A 927 -58.29 15.94 21.41
CA ARG A 927 -57.65 17.17 20.96
C ARG A 927 -57.48 17.09 19.43
N PRO A 928 -57.67 18.18 18.68
CA PRO A 928 -57.43 18.20 17.24
C PRO A 928 -55.92 18.19 16.92
N ASP A 929 -55.15 17.24 17.45
CA ASP A 929 -53.71 17.13 17.25
C ASP A 929 -53.35 15.98 16.27
N LEU A 930 -52.08 15.90 15.88
CA LEU A 930 -51.64 15.02 14.78
C LEU A 930 -51.55 13.54 15.19
N ILE A 931 -51.45 13.24 16.49
CA ILE A 931 -51.31 11.87 16.99
C ILE A 931 -52.66 11.23 17.34
N GLU A 932 -53.67 12.05 17.64
CA GLU A 932 -55.04 11.64 17.99
C GLU A 932 -55.63 10.54 17.09
N PRO A 933 -55.59 10.62 15.74
CA PRO A 933 -56.14 9.56 14.87
C PRO A 933 -55.46 8.20 15.07
N LEU A 934 -54.17 8.19 15.39
CA LEU A 934 -53.40 6.98 15.63
C LEU A 934 -53.67 6.39 17.00
N LEU A 935 -53.91 7.25 18.01
CA LEU A 935 -54.32 6.82 19.36
C LEU A 935 -55.69 6.14 19.33
N ARG A 936 -56.67 6.71 18.61
CA ARG A 936 -58.03 6.13 18.48
C ARG A 936 -58.05 4.72 17.89
N LYS A 937 -57.12 4.43 16.98
CA LYS A 937 -57.02 3.15 16.27
C LYS A 937 -55.95 2.23 16.86
N GLN A 938 -55.35 2.58 18.00
CA GLN A 938 -54.27 1.80 18.62
C GLN A 938 -54.68 0.36 18.89
N GLU A 939 -55.83 0.16 19.55
CA GLU A 939 -56.32 -1.17 19.95
C GLU A 939 -56.76 -2.00 18.74
N GLU A 940 -57.52 -1.39 17.82
CA GLU A 940 -57.98 -2.02 16.58
C GLU A 940 -56.83 -2.49 15.68
N LEU A 941 -55.72 -1.73 15.65
CA LEU A 941 -54.53 -2.06 14.85
C LEU A 941 -53.50 -2.92 15.61
N ASN A 942 -53.79 -3.32 16.85
CA ASN A 942 -52.86 -3.99 17.75
C ASN A 942 -51.46 -3.32 17.75
N MET A 943 -51.45 -1.98 17.83
CA MET A 943 -50.24 -1.20 17.66
C MET A 943 -49.45 -1.12 18.98
N PRO A 944 -48.19 -1.61 19.02
CA PRO A 944 -47.40 -1.52 20.24
C PRO A 944 -47.05 -0.07 20.54
N PHE A 945 -47.00 0.28 21.83
CA PHE A 945 -46.66 1.62 22.31
C PHE A 945 -45.35 2.16 21.69
N GLU A 946 -44.35 1.32 21.52
CA GLU A 946 -43.07 1.71 20.90
C GLU A 946 -43.21 2.20 19.45
N ARG A 947 -44.22 1.72 18.71
CA ARG A 947 -44.52 2.19 17.36
C ARG A 947 -45.26 3.53 17.39
N LEU A 948 -46.16 3.74 18.34
CA LEU A 948 -46.77 5.07 18.57
C LEU A 948 -45.70 6.10 18.94
N ARG A 949 -44.81 5.76 19.87
CA ARG A 949 -43.67 6.57 20.27
C ARG A 949 -42.75 6.91 19.09
N ALA A 950 -42.45 5.94 18.24
CA ALA A 950 -41.62 6.15 17.06
C ALA A 950 -42.27 7.11 16.05
N ASN A 951 -43.59 7.04 15.87
CA ASN A 951 -44.33 7.95 14.98
C ASN A 951 -44.51 9.34 15.58
N ALA A 952 -44.80 9.48 16.89
CA ALA A 952 -44.84 10.78 17.56
C ALA A 952 -43.47 11.48 17.51
N GLY A 953 -42.38 10.74 17.73
CA GLY A 953 -41.02 11.27 17.56
C GLY A 953 -40.68 11.68 16.12
N LEU A 954 -41.20 10.95 15.13
CA LEU A 954 -41.07 11.32 13.72
C LEU A 954 -41.79 12.64 13.41
N LEU A 955 -43.00 12.84 13.94
CA LEU A 955 -43.77 14.06 13.74
C LEU A 955 -42.99 15.29 14.21
N VAL A 956 -42.42 15.23 15.41
CA VAL A 956 -41.60 16.33 15.95
C VAL A 956 -40.41 16.64 15.06
N ILE A 957 -39.61 15.64 14.72
CA ILE A 957 -38.40 15.83 13.88
C ILE A 957 -38.76 16.36 12.50
N ALA A 958 -39.80 15.80 11.87
CA ALA A 958 -40.18 16.15 10.51
C ALA A 958 -40.86 17.51 10.42
N GLY A 959 -41.67 17.88 11.42
CA GLY A 959 -42.47 19.11 11.43
C GLY A 959 -41.73 20.35 11.92
N SER A 960 -40.71 20.22 12.78
CA SER A 960 -39.96 21.39 13.25
C SER A 960 -38.86 21.83 12.29
N GLU A 961 -37.84 20.98 12.14
CA GLU A 961 -36.57 21.36 11.53
C GLU A 961 -36.70 21.70 10.04
N THR A 962 -37.65 21.09 9.33
CA THR A 962 -37.84 21.31 7.89
C THR A 962 -38.48 22.67 7.59
N THR A 963 -39.57 23.03 8.26
CA THR A 963 -40.25 24.32 8.10
C THR A 963 -39.34 25.47 8.51
N ALA A 964 -38.65 25.34 9.64
CA ALA A 964 -37.69 26.36 10.09
C ALA A 964 -36.52 26.53 9.11
N THR A 965 -36.06 25.44 8.49
CA THR A 965 -35.00 25.50 7.47
C THR A 965 -35.42 26.30 6.24
N LEU A 966 -36.64 26.07 5.75
CA LEU A 966 -37.17 26.82 4.63
C LEU A 966 -37.39 28.30 4.99
N LEU A 967 -37.93 28.59 6.17
CA LEU A 967 -38.11 29.95 6.66
C LEU A 967 -36.79 30.72 6.76
N SER A 968 -35.72 30.10 7.26
CA SER A 968 -34.38 30.68 7.24
C SER A 968 -33.90 30.95 5.81
N GLY A 969 -34.04 29.97 4.90
CA GLY A 969 -33.61 30.09 3.51
C GLY A 969 -34.34 31.19 2.75
N VAL A 970 -35.69 31.21 2.80
CA VAL A 970 -36.49 32.24 2.11
C VAL A 970 -36.20 33.63 2.68
N THR A 971 -35.99 33.76 4.00
CA THR A 971 -35.62 35.05 4.60
C THR A 971 -34.29 35.54 4.04
N TYR A 972 -33.25 34.71 4.02
CA TYR A 972 -31.95 35.08 3.46
C TYR A 972 -32.03 35.43 1.96
N LEU A 973 -32.75 34.61 1.18
CA LEU A 973 -32.92 34.83 -0.27
C LEU A 973 -33.66 36.13 -0.56
N LEU A 974 -34.69 36.48 0.22
CA LEU A 974 -35.37 37.77 0.08
C LEU A 974 -34.46 38.94 0.45
N LEU A 975 -33.73 38.85 1.57
CA LEU A 975 -32.84 39.93 2.03
C LEU A 975 -31.65 40.20 1.09
N THR A 976 -31.24 39.20 0.31
CA THR A 976 -30.22 39.35 -0.74
C THR A 976 -30.78 39.76 -2.09
N ASN A 977 -32.11 39.81 -2.25
CA ASN A 977 -32.81 40.20 -3.47
C ASN A 977 -33.84 41.31 -3.18
N ALA A 978 -33.34 42.55 -3.08
CA ALA A 978 -34.12 43.71 -2.63
C ALA A 978 -35.45 43.92 -3.37
N GLU A 979 -35.49 43.68 -4.69
CA GLU A 979 -36.72 43.84 -5.47
C GLU A 979 -37.78 42.77 -5.13
N CYS A 980 -37.35 41.52 -4.89
CA CYS A 980 -38.25 40.46 -4.45
C CYS A 980 -38.79 40.76 -3.05
N LEU A 981 -37.94 41.22 -2.13
CA LEU A 981 -38.32 41.64 -0.79
C LEU A 981 -39.33 42.79 -0.82
N ARG A 982 -39.10 43.79 -1.67
CA ARG A 982 -39.99 44.94 -1.85
C ARG A 982 -41.38 44.49 -2.30
N LYS A 983 -41.46 43.69 -3.37
CA LYS A 983 -42.72 43.18 -3.92
C LYS A 983 -43.50 42.32 -2.92
N VAL A 984 -42.85 41.38 -2.23
CA VAL A 984 -43.54 40.52 -1.27
C VAL A 984 -43.98 41.28 -0.02
N THR A 985 -43.18 42.24 0.46
CA THR A 985 -43.54 43.11 1.58
C THR A 985 -44.73 44.01 1.22
N GLU A 986 -44.75 44.56 0.01
CA GLU A 986 -45.86 45.36 -0.52
C GLU A 986 -47.14 44.51 -0.65
N GLU A 987 -47.04 43.29 -1.19
CA GLU A 987 -48.17 42.35 -1.28
C GLU A 987 -48.76 42.05 0.11
N VAL A 988 -47.92 41.76 1.11
CA VAL A 988 -48.36 41.45 2.47
C VAL A 988 -48.99 42.67 3.16
N ARG A 989 -48.33 43.83 3.14
CA ARG A 989 -48.77 45.03 3.87
C ARG A 989 -49.98 45.72 3.22
N SER A 990 -50.21 45.53 1.92
CA SER A 990 -51.41 46.04 1.25
C SER A 990 -52.63 45.12 1.39
N ALA A 991 -52.40 43.82 1.58
CA ALA A 991 -53.48 42.83 1.73
C ALA A 991 -54.17 42.85 3.10
N PHE A 992 -53.49 43.32 4.16
CA PHE A 992 -53.98 43.25 5.53
C PHE A 992 -53.88 44.60 6.25
N LYS A 993 -54.88 44.92 7.08
CA LYS A 993 -54.90 46.13 7.92
C LYS A 993 -54.48 45.86 9.35
N SER A 994 -54.60 44.61 9.82
CA SER A 994 -54.23 44.22 11.18
C SER A 994 -53.67 42.81 11.25
N GLU A 995 -52.87 42.53 12.28
CA GLU A 995 -52.27 41.21 12.50
C GLU A 995 -53.30 40.07 12.64
N HIS A 996 -54.51 40.39 13.11
CA HIS A 996 -55.58 39.41 13.30
C HIS A 996 -56.22 38.93 11.99
N GLU A 997 -56.10 39.70 10.91
CA GLU A 997 -56.59 39.31 9.58
C GLU A 997 -55.71 38.24 8.92
N ILE A 998 -54.47 38.09 9.37
CA ILE A 998 -53.48 37.13 8.85
C ILE A 998 -53.76 35.73 9.42
N THR A 999 -54.64 35.02 8.72
CA THR A 999 -55.15 33.67 8.99
C THR A 999 -54.68 32.66 7.93
N PHE A 1000 -54.78 31.36 8.20
CA PHE A 1000 -54.45 30.27 7.26
C PHE A 1000 -55.15 30.39 5.91
N SER A 1001 -56.40 30.87 5.91
CA SER A 1001 -57.17 31.05 4.68
C SER A 1001 -56.76 32.33 3.95
N SER A 1002 -56.56 33.43 4.67
CA SER A 1002 -56.25 34.73 4.07
C SER A 1002 -54.90 34.77 3.34
N VAL A 1003 -53.87 34.09 3.90
CA VAL A 1003 -52.51 34.07 3.32
C VAL A 1003 -52.42 33.22 2.04
N GLN A 1004 -53.46 32.47 1.69
CA GLN A 1004 -53.49 31.71 0.44
C GLN A 1004 -53.62 32.61 -0.80
N ASN A 1005 -54.14 33.83 -0.62
CA ASN A 1005 -54.34 34.80 -1.70
C ASN A 1005 -53.05 35.55 -2.08
N LEU A 1006 -51.97 35.41 -1.30
CA LEU A 1006 -50.68 36.06 -1.54
C LEU A 1006 -49.88 35.27 -2.59
N SER A 1007 -50.18 35.54 -3.86
CA SER A 1007 -49.64 34.85 -5.02
C SER A 1007 -48.13 35.00 -5.18
N TYR A 1008 -47.58 36.21 -4.97
CA TYR A 1008 -46.15 36.47 -5.09
C TYR A 1008 -45.38 35.85 -3.92
N MET A 1009 -45.90 35.93 -2.69
CA MET A 1009 -45.32 35.23 -1.54
C MET A 1009 -45.25 33.72 -1.75
N LEU A 1010 -46.29 33.11 -2.33
CA LEU A 1010 -46.25 31.69 -2.70
C LEU A 1010 -45.14 31.40 -3.73
N ALA A 1011 -44.99 32.26 -4.74
CA ALA A 1011 -43.93 32.13 -5.72
C ALA A 1011 -42.53 32.22 -5.08
N CYS A 1012 -42.33 33.15 -4.14
CA CYS A 1012 -41.10 33.26 -3.34
C CYS A 1012 -40.81 31.99 -2.54
N LEU A 1013 -41.84 31.39 -1.91
CA LEU A 1013 -41.69 30.14 -1.16
C LEU A 1013 -41.37 28.95 -2.08
N ARG A 1014 -41.98 28.87 -3.27
CA ARG A 1014 -41.68 27.82 -4.26
C ARG A 1014 -40.26 27.94 -4.81
N GLU A 1015 -39.82 29.17 -5.09
CA GLU A 1015 -38.43 29.42 -5.52
C GLU A 1015 -37.44 29.18 -4.39
N ALA A 1016 -37.79 29.49 -3.14
CA ALA A 1016 -36.95 29.14 -2.00
C ALA A 1016 -36.84 27.62 -1.80
N LEU A 1017 -37.92 26.87 -2.03
CA LEU A 1017 -37.90 25.41 -2.05
C LEU A 1017 -37.04 24.84 -3.19
N ARG A 1018 -36.89 25.57 -4.31
CA ARG A 1018 -35.98 25.20 -5.40
C ARG A 1018 -34.52 25.45 -5.02
N CYS A 1019 -34.21 26.67 -4.57
CA CYS A 1019 -32.85 27.11 -4.23
C CYS A 1019 -32.30 26.46 -2.95
N TYR A 1020 -33.15 26.31 -1.94
CA TYR A 1020 -32.79 25.85 -0.60
C TYR A 1020 -33.79 24.81 -0.07
N PRO A 1021 -33.92 23.64 -0.74
CA PRO A 1021 -34.83 22.58 -0.31
C PRO A 1021 -34.41 22.04 1.06
N PRO A 1022 -35.31 21.96 2.08
CA PRO A 1022 -34.94 21.43 3.39
C PRO A 1022 -34.29 20.04 3.34
N VAL A 1023 -34.75 19.17 2.44
CA VAL A 1023 -34.14 17.87 2.15
C VAL A 1023 -33.39 17.95 0.81
N ALA A 1024 -32.15 18.43 0.87
CA ALA A 1024 -31.34 18.70 -0.32
C ALA A 1024 -30.68 17.45 -0.93
N GLY A 1025 -30.46 16.41 -0.13
CA GLY A 1025 -29.78 15.17 -0.54
C GLY A 1025 -30.65 14.16 -1.31
N PRO A 1026 -30.06 13.01 -1.70
CA PRO A 1026 -30.76 11.95 -2.41
C PRO A 1026 -31.80 11.22 -1.54
N LEU A 1027 -32.91 10.79 -2.17
CA LEU A 1027 -33.96 9.98 -1.54
C LEU A 1027 -33.92 8.53 -2.05
N PRO A 1028 -33.07 7.65 -1.50
CA PRO A 1028 -32.80 6.35 -2.10
C PRO A 1028 -34.00 5.40 -2.07
N ARG A 1029 -34.14 4.62 -3.14
CA ARG A 1029 -35.11 3.54 -3.30
C ARG A 1029 -34.45 2.33 -3.93
N VAL A 1030 -35.06 1.16 -3.77
CA VAL A 1030 -34.57 -0.10 -4.31
C VAL A 1030 -35.47 -0.53 -5.45
N VAL A 1031 -34.85 -0.82 -6.60
CA VAL A 1031 -35.56 -1.32 -7.79
C VAL A 1031 -36.18 -2.69 -7.47
N PRO A 1032 -37.49 -2.88 -7.74
CA PRO A 1032 -38.18 -4.13 -7.43
C PRO A 1032 -37.74 -5.30 -8.33
N LYS A 1033 -38.26 -6.49 -8.02
CA LYS A 1033 -37.99 -7.72 -8.77
C LYS A 1033 -38.33 -7.56 -10.25
N GLY A 1034 -37.46 -8.05 -11.14
CA GLY A 1034 -37.62 -7.94 -12.59
C GLY A 1034 -37.11 -6.64 -13.22
N GLY A 1035 -36.63 -5.68 -12.42
CA GLY A 1035 -36.09 -4.41 -12.90
C GLY A 1035 -37.14 -3.33 -13.16
N ALA A 1036 -36.69 -2.16 -13.61
CA ALA A 1036 -37.55 -1.03 -13.91
C ALA A 1036 -36.98 -0.13 -15.02
N ASN A 1037 -37.85 0.52 -15.79
CA ASN A 1037 -37.47 1.59 -16.71
C ASN A 1037 -37.58 2.94 -16.01
N VAL A 1038 -36.47 3.66 -15.87
CA VAL A 1038 -36.41 4.96 -15.20
C VAL A 1038 -35.79 5.99 -16.14
N ALA A 1039 -36.54 7.03 -16.48
CA ALA A 1039 -36.13 8.09 -17.40
C ALA A 1039 -35.57 7.54 -18.74
N GLY A 1040 -36.20 6.49 -19.26
CA GLY A 1040 -35.78 5.81 -20.50
C GLY A 1040 -34.66 4.77 -20.34
N TYR A 1041 -34.12 4.55 -19.14
CA TYR A 1041 -33.06 3.56 -18.88
C TYR A 1041 -33.60 2.33 -18.16
N PHE A 1042 -33.28 1.14 -18.68
CA PHE A 1042 -33.53 -0.09 -17.94
C PHE A 1042 -32.53 -0.25 -16.78
N VAL A 1043 -33.07 -0.35 -15.56
CA VAL A 1043 -32.31 -0.54 -14.32
C VAL A 1043 -32.59 -1.93 -13.76
N PRO A 1044 -31.55 -2.76 -13.54
CA PRO A 1044 -31.72 -4.09 -12.95
C PRO A 1044 -32.28 -4.06 -11.53
N GLU A 1045 -32.97 -5.15 -11.14
CA GLU A 1045 -33.45 -5.37 -9.78
C GLU A 1045 -32.34 -5.23 -8.72
N ASN A 1046 -32.73 -4.91 -7.48
CA ASN A 1046 -31.83 -4.69 -6.34
C ASN A 1046 -30.83 -3.53 -6.50
N THR A 1047 -30.91 -2.75 -7.58
CA THR A 1047 -30.17 -1.50 -7.73
C THR A 1047 -30.77 -0.42 -6.84
N VAL A 1048 -29.92 0.39 -6.20
CA VAL A 1048 -30.38 1.59 -5.49
C VAL A 1048 -30.49 2.74 -6.48
N VAL A 1049 -31.62 3.43 -6.49
CA VAL A 1049 -31.86 4.60 -7.33
C VAL A 1049 -32.31 5.77 -6.47
N SER A 1050 -31.89 6.98 -6.82
CA SER A 1050 -32.29 8.18 -6.08
C SER A 1050 -32.40 9.40 -6.98
N VAL A 1051 -33.28 10.33 -6.59
CA VAL A 1051 -33.26 11.72 -7.05
C VAL A 1051 -32.73 12.58 -5.91
N ALA A 1052 -31.74 13.43 -6.20
CA ALA A 1052 -31.26 14.45 -5.26
C ALA A 1052 -31.86 15.80 -5.64
N GLN A 1053 -32.63 16.39 -4.73
CA GLN A 1053 -33.41 17.59 -5.03
C GLN A 1053 -32.51 18.78 -5.39
N TRP A 1054 -31.45 19.05 -4.62
CA TRP A 1054 -30.62 20.23 -4.88
C TRP A 1054 -29.87 20.16 -6.21
N PRO A 1055 -29.18 19.04 -6.58
CA PRO A 1055 -28.60 18.89 -7.91
C PRO A 1055 -29.63 18.92 -9.05
N MET A 1056 -30.82 18.34 -8.87
CA MET A 1056 -31.92 18.40 -9.84
C MET A 1056 -32.36 19.86 -10.10
N ASN A 1057 -32.50 20.64 -9.02
CA ASN A 1057 -32.97 22.02 -9.03
C ASN A 1057 -31.91 23.03 -9.51
N HIS A 1058 -30.62 22.68 -9.46
CA HIS A 1058 -29.50 23.56 -9.84
C HIS A 1058 -28.78 23.11 -11.12
N SER A 1059 -29.26 22.06 -11.78
CA SER A 1059 -28.68 21.65 -13.06
C SER A 1059 -29.09 22.61 -14.17
N ALA A 1060 -28.10 23.02 -14.97
CA ALA A 1060 -28.33 23.87 -16.15
C ALA A 1060 -29.17 23.16 -17.24
N ARG A 1061 -29.38 21.85 -17.09
CA ARG A 1061 -30.25 21.04 -17.96
C ARG A 1061 -31.73 21.22 -17.67
N ASN A 1062 -32.07 21.63 -16.45
CA ASN A 1062 -33.46 21.80 -16.00
C ASN A 1062 -33.82 23.28 -15.79
N PHE A 1063 -32.84 24.17 -15.60
CA PHE A 1063 -33.07 25.59 -15.33
C PHE A 1063 -32.03 26.46 -16.04
N SER A 1064 -32.50 27.56 -16.65
CA SER A 1064 -31.71 28.52 -17.42
C SER A 1064 -30.72 29.36 -16.58
N GLU A 1065 -31.16 29.85 -15.41
CA GLU A 1065 -30.30 30.55 -14.44
C GLU A 1065 -30.50 29.91 -13.05
N PRO A 1066 -29.93 28.71 -12.83
CA PRO A 1066 -30.27 27.85 -11.69
C PRO A 1066 -29.89 28.43 -10.33
N PHE A 1067 -28.93 29.35 -10.26
CA PHE A 1067 -28.46 29.94 -9.00
C PHE A 1067 -29.12 31.28 -8.67
N SER A 1068 -29.87 31.87 -9.60
CA SER A 1068 -30.58 33.13 -9.37
C SER A 1068 -31.93 32.87 -8.71
N PHE A 1069 -32.26 33.63 -7.68
CA PHE A 1069 -33.57 33.60 -7.02
C PHE A 1069 -34.57 34.42 -7.84
N LYS A 1070 -35.44 33.74 -8.61
CA LYS A 1070 -36.46 34.39 -9.46
C LYS A 1070 -37.85 33.81 -9.20
N PRO A 1071 -38.60 34.34 -8.22
CA PRO A 1071 -39.99 33.94 -7.94
C PRO A 1071 -40.89 33.94 -9.19
N GLU A 1072 -40.62 34.84 -10.13
CA GLU A 1072 -41.36 35.01 -11.38
C GLU A 1072 -41.44 33.71 -12.21
N ARG A 1073 -40.51 32.76 -12.06
CA ARG A 1073 -40.56 31.43 -12.70
C ARG A 1073 -41.85 30.66 -12.40
N PHE A 1074 -42.43 30.87 -11.23
CA PHE A 1074 -43.67 30.20 -10.80
C PHE A 1074 -44.94 31.03 -11.03
N LEU A 1075 -44.81 32.27 -11.49
CA LEU A 1075 -45.94 33.17 -11.79
C LEU A 1075 -46.16 33.34 -13.28
N ALA A 1076 -45.07 33.43 -14.04
CA ALA A 1076 -45.06 33.62 -15.49
C ALA A 1076 -44.08 32.60 -16.14
N PRO A 1077 -44.36 31.29 -16.09
CA PRO A 1077 -43.47 30.25 -16.62
C PRO A 1077 -43.08 30.45 -18.10
N GLU A 1078 -43.97 31.06 -18.89
CA GLU A 1078 -43.74 31.42 -20.29
C GLU A 1078 -42.56 32.38 -20.50
N SER A 1079 -42.17 33.14 -19.46
CA SER A 1079 -40.98 34.00 -19.48
C SER A 1079 -39.67 33.21 -19.30
N PHE A 1080 -39.76 31.92 -18.99
CA PHE A 1080 -38.62 31.02 -18.74
C PHE A 1080 -38.77 29.70 -19.52
N PRO A 1081 -38.81 29.74 -20.87
CA PRO A 1081 -39.16 28.59 -21.71
C PRO A 1081 -38.18 27.40 -21.63
N GLY A 1082 -36.99 27.59 -21.03
CA GLY A 1082 -36.00 26.53 -20.80
C GLY A 1082 -36.07 25.88 -19.42
N ASP A 1083 -36.98 26.31 -18.56
CA ASP A 1083 -37.12 25.79 -17.19
C ASP A 1083 -38.15 24.66 -17.12
N ILE A 1084 -37.79 23.57 -16.44
CA ILE A 1084 -38.67 22.41 -16.24
C ILE A 1084 -39.16 22.41 -14.79
N LEU A 1085 -40.31 23.05 -14.55
CA LEU A 1085 -40.85 23.23 -13.18
C LEU A 1085 -41.21 21.90 -12.50
N GLU A 1086 -41.50 20.84 -13.27
CA GLU A 1086 -41.78 19.50 -12.78
C GLU A 1086 -40.58 18.88 -12.05
N ALA A 1087 -39.36 19.37 -12.28
CA ALA A 1087 -38.15 18.97 -11.58
C ALA A 1087 -38.21 19.30 -10.08
N VAL A 1088 -38.98 20.33 -9.69
CA VAL A 1088 -39.09 20.85 -8.32
C VAL A 1088 -40.16 20.08 -7.54
N GLN A 1089 -39.78 18.98 -6.89
CA GLN A 1089 -40.66 18.16 -6.04
C GLN A 1089 -40.22 18.14 -4.57
N PRO A 1090 -40.29 19.27 -3.85
CA PRO A 1090 -39.78 19.40 -2.48
C PRO A 1090 -40.45 18.47 -1.48
N PHE A 1091 -41.72 18.13 -1.74
CA PHE A 1091 -42.53 17.25 -0.91
C PHE A 1091 -42.57 15.80 -1.42
N SER A 1092 -41.73 15.45 -2.42
CA SER A 1092 -41.79 14.17 -3.14
C SER A 1092 -43.17 13.95 -3.82
N MET A 1093 -43.36 12.79 -4.44
CA MET A 1093 -44.65 12.39 -5.02
C MET A 1093 -45.01 10.92 -4.68
N GLY A 1094 -46.26 10.55 -4.92
CA GLY A 1094 -46.78 9.18 -4.78
C GLY A 1094 -47.16 8.79 -3.34
N PRO A 1095 -47.31 7.48 -3.04
CA PRO A 1095 -47.85 6.99 -1.77
C PRO A 1095 -47.00 7.33 -0.54
N ARG A 1096 -45.74 7.74 -0.76
CA ARG A 1096 -44.77 8.09 0.30
C ARG A 1096 -44.34 9.56 0.22
N ASP A 1097 -45.17 10.40 -0.37
CA ASP A 1097 -45.00 11.86 -0.34
C ASP A 1097 -45.12 12.43 1.09
N CYS A 1098 -44.80 13.71 1.24
CA CYS A 1098 -44.87 14.38 2.53
C CYS A 1098 -46.33 14.49 3.01
N ILE A 1099 -46.62 13.81 4.12
CA ILE A 1099 -47.90 13.92 4.84
C ILE A 1099 -48.19 15.33 5.34
N GLY A 1100 -47.14 16.08 5.72
CA GLY A 1100 -47.24 17.41 6.31
C GLY A 1100 -47.27 18.55 5.30
N LYS A 1101 -47.42 18.29 4.00
CA LYS A 1101 -47.34 19.32 2.95
C LYS A 1101 -48.25 20.52 3.22
N ASN A 1102 -49.52 20.28 3.49
CA ASN A 1102 -50.50 21.37 3.68
C ASN A 1102 -50.22 22.15 4.97
N LEU A 1103 -49.88 21.46 6.07
CA LEU A 1103 -49.45 22.09 7.32
C LEU A 1103 -48.22 22.99 7.12
N ALA A 1104 -47.19 22.49 6.43
CA ALA A 1104 -45.98 23.25 6.17
C ALA A 1104 -46.26 24.53 5.37
N TYR A 1105 -47.12 24.46 4.34
CA TYR A 1105 -47.56 25.65 3.60
C TYR A 1105 -48.31 26.65 4.48
N SER A 1106 -49.21 26.19 5.35
CA SER A 1106 -49.93 27.06 6.28
C SER A 1106 -48.99 27.74 7.28
N GLU A 1107 -48.09 27.00 7.91
CA GLU A 1107 -47.11 27.52 8.87
C GLU A 1107 -46.16 28.52 8.23
N MET A 1108 -45.49 28.14 7.13
CA MET A 1108 -44.46 29.00 6.53
C MET A 1108 -45.03 30.28 5.93
N ARG A 1109 -46.24 30.23 5.35
CA ARG A 1109 -46.91 31.43 4.83
C ARG A 1109 -47.32 32.36 5.96
N THR A 1110 -47.91 31.82 7.03
CA THR A 1110 -48.39 32.62 8.16
C THR A 1110 -47.23 33.26 8.90
N ILE A 1111 -46.16 32.51 9.20
CA ILE A 1111 -44.98 33.03 9.89
C ILE A 1111 -44.28 34.10 9.04
N LEU A 1112 -44.07 33.85 7.75
CA LEU A 1112 -43.40 34.83 6.88
C LEU A 1112 -44.24 36.10 6.70
N ALA A 1113 -45.55 35.98 6.47
CA ALA A 1113 -46.44 37.13 6.35
C ALA A 1113 -46.46 37.96 7.65
N ARG A 1114 -46.59 37.30 8.82
CA ARG A 1114 -46.56 37.99 10.12
C ARG A 1114 -45.23 38.68 10.39
N LEU A 1115 -44.11 38.11 9.95
CA LEU A 1115 -42.81 38.73 10.11
C LEU A 1115 -42.66 39.98 9.22
N LEU A 1116 -42.99 39.87 7.93
CA LEU A 1116 -42.90 40.99 6.97
C LEU A 1116 -43.91 42.11 7.25
N PHE A 1117 -45.07 41.76 7.80
CA PHE A 1117 -46.07 42.73 8.22
C PHE A 1117 -45.57 43.59 9.39
N ASN A 1118 -44.86 42.98 10.35
CA ASN A 1118 -44.49 43.62 11.60
C ASN A 1118 -43.10 44.24 11.65
N PHE A 1119 -42.17 43.81 10.78
CA PHE A 1119 -40.78 44.24 10.84
C PHE A 1119 -40.21 44.58 9.47
N ASP A 1120 -39.36 45.60 9.42
CA ASP A 1120 -38.33 45.74 8.40
C ASP A 1120 -37.08 44.98 8.86
N ILE A 1121 -36.54 44.13 7.98
CA ILE A 1121 -35.50 43.16 8.31
C ILE A 1121 -34.26 43.47 7.46
N GLU A 1122 -33.08 43.46 8.07
CA GLU A 1122 -31.81 43.70 7.39
C GLU A 1122 -30.75 42.66 7.79
N LEU A 1123 -29.92 42.19 6.87
CA LEU A 1123 -28.80 41.31 7.20
C LEU A 1123 -27.71 42.08 7.95
N VAL A 1124 -27.17 41.48 9.01
CA VAL A 1124 -26.01 42.04 9.74
C VAL A 1124 -24.75 42.03 8.86
N ASP A 1125 -24.57 40.98 8.07
CA ASP A 1125 -23.44 40.83 7.16
C ASP A 1125 -23.94 40.42 5.77
N PRO A 1126 -24.29 41.40 4.90
CA PRO A 1126 -24.80 41.11 3.56
C PRO A 1126 -23.73 40.59 2.59
N LYS A 1127 -22.43 40.70 2.93
CA LYS A 1127 -21.33 40.23 2.07
C LYS A 1127 -21.01 38.75 2.27
N LYS A 1128 -21.41 38.17 3.41
CA LYS A 1128 -21.21 36.76 3.70
C LYS A 1128 -22.17 35.89 2.91
N ASP A 1129 -21.62 34.91 2.19
CA ASP A 1129 -22.41 33.84 1.59
C ASP A 1129 -22.92 32.91 2.69
N TRP A 1130 -24.20 33.04 3.04
CA TRP A 1130 -24.84 32.20 4.05
C TRP A 1130 -25.24 30.84 3.50
N LEU A 1131 -25.32 30.67 2.18
CA LEU A 1131 -25.74 29.41 1.55
C LEU A 1131 -24.62 28.36 1.51
N ASP A 1132 -23.35 28.75 1.69
CA ASP A 1132 -22.22 27.81 1.84
C ASP A 1132 -22.28 27.08 3.19
N GLN A 1133 -23.07 26.00 3.22
CA GLN A 1133 -23.34 25.21 4.41
C GLN A 1133 -23.16 23.72 4.15
N LYS A 1134 -22.92 22.98 5.24
CA LYS A 1134 -22.83 21.52 5.19
C LYS A 1134 -24.21 20.91 5.04
N VAL A 1135 -24.32 19.92 4.16
CA VAL A 1135 -25.52 19.12 3.93
C VAL A 1135 -25.21 17.65 4.19
N PHE A 1136 -25.92 17.08 5.15
CA PHE A 1136 -25.82 15.67 5.49
C PHE A 1136 -27.07 14.90 5.05
N PHE A 1137 -28.21 15.34 5.55
CA PHE A 1137 -29.56 14.94 5.16
C PHE A 1137 -30.43 16.19 5.09
N LEU A 1138 -30.36 16.98 6.16
CA LEU A 1138 -30.79 18.38 6.22
C LEU A 1138 -29.55 19.30 6.20
N TRP A 1139 -29.81 20.60 6.03
CA TRP A 1139 -28.82 21.66 6.14
C TRP A 1139 -28.32 21.82 7.58
N THR A 1140 -27.02 21.99 7.76
CA THR A 1140 -26.45 22.45 9.03
C THR A 1140 -26.43 23.98 9.02
N LYS A 1141 -27.57 24.57 9.37
CA LYS A 1141 -27.83 26.01 9.30
C LYS A 1141 -26.82 26.81 10.12
N LEU A 1142 -26.14 27.75 9.47
CA LEU A 1142 -25.38 28.78 10.17
C LEU A 1142 -26.34 29.78 10.83
N PRO A 1143 -25.92 30.50 11.89
CA PRO A 1143 -26.70 31.61 12.45
C PRO A 1143 -27.12 32.60 11.36
N LEU A 1144 -28.41 32.94 11.32
CA LEU A 1144 -28.98 33.93 10.40
C LEU A 1144 -29.17 35.23 11.16
N ASN A 1145 -28.09 36.00 11.29
CA ASN A 1145 -28.07 37.23 12.06
C ASN A 1145 -28.69 38.38 11.26
N VAL A 1146 -29.75 38.98 11.81
CA VAL A 1146 -30.45 40.13 11.22
C VAL A 1146 -30.66 41.25 12.23
N TYR A 1147 -30.91 42.45 11.72
CA TYR A 1147 -31.49 43.55 12.47
C TYR A 1147 -33.00 43.61 12.19
N LEU A 1148 -33.79 43.80 13.23
CA LEU A 1148 -35.25 43.93 13.16
C LEU A 1148 -35.66 45.34 13.57
N THR A 1149 -36.43 46.02 12.73
CA THR A 1149 -37.03 47.33 13.04
C THR A 1149 -38.55 47.19 13.01
N PRO A 1150 -39.27 47.41 14.14
CA PRO A 1150 -40.72 47.36 14.14
C PRO A 1150 -41.33 48.39 13.19
N VAL A 1151 -42.27 47.95 12.36
CA VAL A 1151 -43.09 48.83 11.51
C VAL A 1151 -44.05 49.62 12.39
N ARG A 1152 -44.16 50.92 12.16
CA ARG A 1152 -45.02 51.82 12.95
C ARG A 1152 -46.46 51.83 12.48
#